data_AF-A0A4S5AQC4-F1
#
_entry.id   AF-A0A4S5AQC4-F1
#
_cell.length_a   1.000
_cell.length_b   1.000
_cell.length_c   1.000
_cell.angle_alpha   90.00
_cell.angle_beta   90.00
_cell.angle_gamma   90.00
#
_symmetry.space_group_name_H-M   'P 1'
#
loop_
_entity.id
_entity.type
_entity.pdbx_description
1 polymer ?
#
loop_
_entity_poly.entity_id
_entity_poly.type
_entity_poly.pdbx_seq_one_letter_code
_entity_poly.pdbx_strand_id
1 'polypeptide(L)'
;MPDYGHALRFGTFITPVHTPVMHAVEKAELAEGLGFDLVTFQDHPYQPSFHDTWTLLTWVAASTSRIQVSGNVLNLPLRPPAILARSAASLDLLSGGRFALGLGAGAFWDAIEAMGGRRLTPGQSVDALSEAVDVIRGIWDPDVRGPLRAGGEWYRVNGAKPGPAPAHEIPIWLGALKPRMQRLVGEKADGWLPSFQYIGSEGLTAGNRVIDEAAESAGRDPREVTRLLNISPGMPAEELTRMAVEEGVSVFILATDDPGQLEEFASDVIPAVRKDVEGGRAAHGTRPAARVRGQKALSLRQPGIDYDGLPASLIEAAVEPGDAAYRRYRSAYMRGGAPGLVLRPRTVEQVRDAVEFSGEHRELPLGILSAGHGVSGRSVNQGGLVIDVSALNHIEVLDAEAGRVRIGPGARWVDVALALAPHGLAISSGDYGGVGVGGLATAGGVGWFARQHGLTIDHLRSVDVVLADGALAHASEEENRDLFWAMRGAGANFGIAVSFDFQAARVAQLGFAQLTFDATDTAGFIERWGTYIENADRAVSGEAILASARGGGRTARVLLAVDSDIPDQIVEHLQPITQVAPLLDQQIAIGRYDEVIGMFVTDQPQQGQGEPVSRSGLIGHLSRDFAHATAAFLDSGVSPWFQIRTVGGAVADTPADATAYGWRDANFSIVALGS
;
A
#
# COMPACT_ATOMS: atom_id res chain seq x y z
N MET A 1 26.12 -13.44 -22.72
CA MET A 1 26.85 -12.50 -21.83
C MET A 1 26.62 -13.01 -20.43
N PRO A 2 27.64 -13.33 -19.62
CA PRO A 2 27.36 -13.99 -18.36
C PRO A 2 26.95 -13.00 -17.26
N ASP A 3 27.41 -11.75 -17.26
CA ASP A 3 26.89 -10.76 -16.31
C ASP A 3 25.53 -10.20 -16.76
N TYR A 4 24.49 -10.53 -16.01
CA TYR A 4 23.10 -10.12 -16.24
C TYR A 4 22.77 -8.72 -15.70
N GLY A 5 23.75 -8.05 -15.06
CA GLY A 5 23.59 -6.71 -14.50
C GLY A 5 22.84 -6.65 -13.17
N HIS A 6 22.57 -7.79 -12.52
CA HIS A 6 21.87 -7.83 -11.22
C HIS A 6 22.69 -7.17 -10.11
N ALA A 7 22.01 -6.57 -9.15
CA ALA A 7 22.64 -6.08 -7.93
C ALA A 7 23.26 -7.23 -7.13
N LEU A 8 24.48 -7.01 -6.61
CA LEU A 8 25.15 -7.99 -5.76
C LEU A 8 24.49 -8.07 -4.39
N ARG A 9 24.20 -9.29 -3.96
CA ARG A 9 23.67 -9.61 -2.63
C ARG A 9 24.52 -10.70 -1.96
N PHE A 10 24.61 -10.62 -0.64
CA PHE A 10 25.39 -11.55 0.15
C PHE A 10 24.56 -12.10 1.30
N GLY A 11 24.59 -13.41 1.48
CA GLY A 11 23.84 -14.09 2.51
C GLY A 11 24.64 -15.12 3.25
N THR A 12 23.97 -15.74 4.23
CA THR A 12 24.52 -16.86 5.00
C THR A 12 23.60 -18.08 4.93
N PHE A 13 24.19 -19.26 4.95
CA PHE A 13 23.50 -20.53 5.06
C PHE A 13 23.86 -21.17 6.40
N ILE A 14 22.92 -21.05 7.34
CA ILE A 14 23.06 -21.46 8.74
C ILE A 14 22.42 -22.84 8.96
N THR A 15 23.07 -23.67 9.77
CA THR A 15 22.55 -24.97 10.15
C THR A 15 21.41 -24.81 11.18
N PRO A 16 20.20 -25.35 10.94
CA PRO A 16 19.04 -25.15 11.80
C PRO A 16 19.05 -26.06 13.04
N VAL A 17 20.20 -26.23 13.72
CA VAL A 17 20.31 -27.11 14.90
C VAL A 17 19.41 -26.64 16.04
N HIS A 18 18.77 -27.57 16.75
CA HIS A 18 17.94 -27.28 17.91
C HIS A 18 18.73 -27.23 19.23
N THR A 19 20.07 -27.40 19.18
CA THR A 19 20.93 -27.35 20.37
C THR A 19 22.26 -26.66 20.06
N PRO A 20 22.55 -25.50 20.68
CA PRO A 20 21.64 -24.71 21.54
C PRO A 20 20.35 -24.27 20.82
N VAL A 21 19.26 -24.11 21.57
CA VAL A 21 17.92 -23.89 20.98
C VAL A 21 17.83 -22.63 20.11
N MET A 22 18.53 -21.57 20.49
CA MET A 22 18.54 -20.27 19.79
C MET A 22 19.65 -20.15 18.75
N HIS A 23 20.45 -21.20 18.53
CA HIS A 23 21.66 -21.12 17.69
C HIS A 23 21.41 -20.44 16.33
N ALA A 24 20.43 -20.92 15.58
CA ALA A 24 20.14 -20.39 14.26
C ALA A 24 19.56 -18.96 14.28
N VAL A 25 18.86 -18.59 15.35
CA VAL A 25 18.26 -17.25 15.52
C VAL A 25 19.35 -16.22 15.84
N GLU A 26 20.22 -16.53 16.82
CA GLU A 26 21.34 -15.68 17.21
C GLU A 26 22.28 -15.40 16.03
N LYS A 27 22.48 -16.40 15.16
CA LYS A 27 23.30 -16.26 13.94
C LYS A 27 22.62 -15.41 12.88
N ALA A 28 21.30 -15.49 12.76
CA ALA A 28 20.55 -14.63 11.85
C ALA A 28 20.55 -13.16 12.32
N GLU A 29 20.41 -12.92 13.62
CA GLU A 29 20.53 -11.59 14.22
C GLU A 29 21.94 -11.01 14.03
N LEU A 30 22.98 -11.83 14.23
CA LEU A 30 24.36 -11.44 13.92
C LEU A 30 24.53 -11.08 12.45
N ALA A 31 24.02 -11.89 11.53
CA ALA A 31 24.10 -11.62 10.10
C ALA A 31 23.40 -10.31 9.72
N GLU A 32 22.23 -10.00 10.30
CA GLU A 32 21.56 -8.70 10.12
C GLU A 32 22.40 -7.54 10.67
N GLY A 33 23.03 -7.73 11.84
CA GLY A 33 23.93 -6.74 12.45
C GLY A 33 25.18 -6.45 11.62
N LEU A 34 25.69 -7.46 10.92
CA LEU A 34 26.85 -7.37 10.02
C LEU A 34 26.49 -6.84 8.61
N GLY A 35 25.19 -6.67 8.30
CA GLY A 35 24.75 -6.12 7.03
C GLY A 35 24.57 -7.13 5.89
N PHE A 36 24.40 -8.42 6.20
CA PHE A 36 24.02 -9.41 5.18
C PHE A 36 22.60 -9.14 4.64
N ASP A 37 22.40 -9.43 3.36
CA ASP A 37 21.14 -9.19 2.64
C ASP A 37 20.11 -10.31 2.84
N LEU A 38 20.56 -11.53 3.16
CA LEU A 38 19.69 -12.69 3.36
C LEU A 38 20.29 -13.75 4.29
N VAL A 39 19.41 -14.49 4.96
CA VAL A 39 19.74 -15.69 5.72
C VAL A 39 18.93 -16.87 5.21
N THR A 40 19.58 -18.03 5.11
CA THR A 40 18.95 -19.23 4.60
C THR A 40 19.19 -20.46 5.45
N PHE A 41 18.25 -21.39 5.41
CA PHE A 41 18.28 -22.61 6.23
C PHE A 41 17.87 -23.83 5.42
N GLN A 42 18.58 -24.94 5.60
CA GLN A 42 18.21 -26.21 4.96
C GLN A 42 16.93 -26.77 5.55
N ASP A 43 16.21 -27.57 4.75
CA ASP A 43 14.97 -28.20 5.17
C ASP A 43 15.09 -29.72 5.07
N HIS A 44 15.49 -30.31 6.19
CA HIS A 44 15.57 -31.75 6.36
C HIS A 44 14.67 -32.14 7.55
N PRO A 45 13.33 -32.15 7.40
CA PRO A 45 12.39 -32.38 8.52
C PRO A 45 12.58 -33.72 9.25
N TYR A 46 13.26 -34.66 8.61
CA TYR A 46 13.61 -35.98 9.15
C TYR A 46 14.94 -35.99 9.95
N GLN A 47 15.66 -34.88 10.04
CA GLN A 47 16.84 -34.78 10.90
C GLN A 47 16.42 -34.40 12.32
N PRO A 48 16.55 -35.31 13.31
CA PRO A 48 16.06 -35.05 14.65
C PRO A 48 16.82 -33.95 15.38
N SER A 49 18.05 -33.63 14.94
CA SER A 49 18.87 -32.57 15.51
C SER A 49 18.51 -31.16 15.03
N PHE A 50 17.57 -31.03 14.10
CA PHE A 50 17.17 -29.74 13.51
C PHE A 50 15.80 -29.29 14.03
N HIS A 51 15.61 -27.97 14.07
CA HIS A 51 14.28 -27.38 14.13
C HIS A 51 13.51 -27.66 12.83
N ASP A 52 12.16 -27.66 12.89
CA ASP A 52 11.38 -27.51 11.65
C ASP A 52 11.70 -26.16 11.02
N THR A 53 12.20 -26.19 9.80
CA THR A 53 12.71 -25.02 9.10
C THR A 53 11.66 -23.94 8.88
N TRP A 54 10.39 -24.30 8.67
CA TRP A 54 9.34 -23.28 8.47
C TRP A 54 8.98 -22.54 9.76
N THR A 55 8.92 -23.26 10.86
CA THR A 55 8.77 -22.68 12.20
C THR A 55 9.96 -21.77 12.53
N LEU A 56 11.19 -22.22 12.25
CA LEU A 56 12.40 -21.41 12.44
C LEU A 56 12.39 -20.14 11.57
N LEU A 57 12.06 -20.24 10.29
CA LEU A 57 11.96 -19.08 9.38
C LEU A 57 10.99 -18.03 9.91
N THR A 58 9.84 -18.47 10.44
CA THR A 58 8.83 -17.59 11.04
C THR A 58 9.38 -16.86 12.27
N TRP A 59 10.10 -17.59 13.14
CA TRP A 59 10.70 -17.02 14.34
C TRP A 59 11.82 -16.03 14.00
N VAL A 60 12.71 -16.37 13.08
CA VAL A 60 13.79 -15.48 12.62
C VAL A 60 13.22 -14.21 11.98
N ALA A 61 12.18 -14.32 11.16
CA ALA A 61 11.51 -13.15 10.59
C ALA A 61 10.94 -12.22 11.67
N ALA A 62 10.41 -12.76 12.78
CA ALA A 62 9.91 -11.97 13.89
C ALA A 62 11.02 -11.35 14.77
N SER A 63 12.18 -12.02 14.86
CA SER A 63 13.36 -11.55 15.60
C SER A 63 14.24 -10.56 14.85
N THR A 64 14.00 -10.36 13.55
CA THR A 64 14.81 -9.50 12.67
C THR A 64 13.95 -8.44 11.99
N SER A 65 14.58 -7.38 11.51
CA SER A 65 13.87 -6.19 11.01
C SER A 65 14.09 -5.89 9.52
N ARG A 66 15.20 -6.36 8.94
CA ARG A 66 15.66 -6.00 7.58
C ARG A 66 16.06 -7.19 6.74
N ILE A 67 16.70 -8.21 7.32
CA ILE A 67 17.27 -9.34 6.55
C ILE A 67 16.16 -10.18 5.88
N GLN A 68 16.39 -10.60 4.64
CA GLN A 68 15.50 -11.53 3.92
C GLN A 68 15.70 -12.96 4.45
N VAL A 69 14.62 -13.73 4.59
CA VAL A 69 14.68 -15.13 5.05
C VAL A 69 14.21 -16.10 3.95
N SER A 70 14.88 -17.25 3.82
CA SER A 70 14.52 -18.29 2.83
C SER A 70 14.93 -19.70 3.26
N GLY A 71 14.24 -20.72 2.75
CA GLY A 71 14.78 -22.08 2.74
C GLY A 71 15.92 -22.25 1.72
N ASN A 72 16.82 -23.20 1.94
CA ASN A 72 17.95 -23.54 1.06
C ASN A 72 18.16 -25.06 0.95
N VAL A 73 17.29 -25.79 0.27
CA VAL A 73 15.96 -25.41 -0.22
C VAL A 73 14.90 -26.20 0.54
N LEU A 74 13.64 -25.74 0.54
CA LEU A 74 12.55 -26.44 1.19
C LEU A 74 12.24 -27.80 0.53
N ASN A 75 11.90 -28.79 1.35
CA ASN A 75 11.58 -30.14 0.93
C ASN A 75 10.11 -30.20 0.44
N LEU A 76 9.90 -29.96 -0.87
CA LEU A 76 8.55 -29.94 -1.44
C LEU A 76 7.74 -31.24 -1.19
N PRO A 77 8.32 -32.46 -1.28
CA PRO A 77 7.57 -33.69 -1.01
C PRO A 77 6.87 -33.75 0.36
N LEU A 78 7.37 -33.01 1.36
CA LEU A 78 6.80 -32.92 2.70
C LEU A 78 6.03 -31.61 2.96
N ARG A 79 5.91 -30.72 1.96
CA ARG A 79 5.23 -29.42 2.05
C ARG A 79 4.20 -29.27 0.93
N PRO A 80 2.93 -29.66 1.15
CA PRO A 80 1.87 -29.56 0.13
C PRO A 80 1.78 -28.16 -0.49
N PRO A 81 1.87 -28.00 -1.83
CA PRO A 81 2.05 -26.69 -2.48
C PRO A 81 0.98 -25.66 -2.13
N ALA A 82 -0.28 -26.10 -2.00
CA ALA A 82 -1.38 -25.19 -1.70
C ALA A 82 -1.30 -24.59 -0.28
N ILE A 83 -0.84 -25.39 0.69
CA ILE A 83 -0.60 -24.92 2.05
C ILE A 83 0.68 -24.08 2.08
N LEU A 84 1.74 -24.53 1.41
CA LEU A 84 2.99 -23.81 1.30
C LEU A 84 2.79 -22.40 0.74
N ALA A 85 1.97 -22.25 -0.31
CA ALA A 85 1.64 -20.94 -0.88
C ALA A 85 0.96 -20.02 0.13
N ARG A 86 -0.03 -20.51 0.88
CA ARG A 86 -0.71 -19.73 1.92
C ARG A 86 0.25 -19.33 3.03
N SER A 87 1.05 -20.29 3.51
CA SER A 87 2.03 -20.03 4.56
C SER A 87 3.07 -19.00 4.11
N ALA A 88 3.57 -19.11 2.88
CA ALA A 88 4.53 -18.17 2.29
C ALA A 88 3.96 -16.76 2.19
N ALA A 89 2.72 -16.61 1.69
CA ALA A 89 2.06 -15.30 1.62
C ALA A 89 1.83 -14.70 3.02
N SER A 90 1.46 -15.51 4.01
CA SER A 90 1.32 -15.05 5.39
C SER A 90 2.66 -14.62 6.00
N LEU A 91 3.72 -15.41 5.84
CA LEU A 91 5.06 -15.05 6.33
C LEU A 91 5.57 -13.77 5.64
N ASP A 92 5.29 -13.62 4.35
CA ASP A 92 5.65 -12.42 3.60
C ASP A 92 4.92 -11.17 4.10
N LEU A 93 3.61 -11.26 4.33
CA LEU A 93 2.81 -10.18 4.93
C LEU A 93 3.31 -9.81 6.34
N LEU A 94 3.57 -10.81 7.19
CA LEU A 94 4.01 -10.60 8.58
C LEU A 94 5.44 -10.05 8.66
N SER A 95 6.30 -10.42 7.72
CA SER A 95 7.69 -9.95 7.68
C SER A 95 7.87 -8.61 6.95
N GLY A 96 6.83 -8.10 6.29
CA GLY A 96 6.89 -6.86 5.52
C GLY A 96 7.57 -7.02 4.15
N GLY A 97 7.42 -8.17 3.50
CA GLY A 97 8.01 -8.43 2.18
C GLY A 97 9.41 -9.05 2.21
N ARG A 98 9.82 -9.70 3.31
CA ARG A 98 11.19 -10.21 3.51
C ARG A 98 11.32 -11.72 3.31
N PHE A 99 10.39 -12.36 2.61
CA PHE A 99 10.44 -13.80 2.38
C PHE A 99 10.83 -14.14 0.93
N ALA A 100 11.71 -15.13 0.75
CA ALA A 100 11.92 -15.78 -0.55
C ALA A 100 11.68 -17.29 -0.43
N LEU A 101 11.16 -17.88 -1.51
CA LEU A 101 10.73 -19.27 -1.51
C LEU A 101 11.76 -20.16 -2.25
N GLY A 102 12.78 -20.62 -1.53
CA GLY A 102 13.67 -21.69 -2.01
C GLY A 102 13.00 -23.07 -2.00
N LEU A 103 12.86 -23.73 -3.17
CA LEU A 103 12.25 -25.07 -3.31
C LEU A 103 13.20 -26.10 -3.92
N GLY A 104 13.11 -27.33 -3.41
CA GLY A 104 13.76 -28.51 -3.98
C GLY A 104 12.77 -29.64 -4.25
N ALA A 105 13.10 -30.48 -5.25
CA ALA A 105 12.29 -31.63 -5.64
C ALA A 105 12.37 -32.82 -4.64
N GLY A 106 13.23 -32.72 -3.61
CA GLY A 106 13.55 -33.80 -2.67
C GLY A 106 14.70 -34.69 -3.13
N ALA A 107 15.56 -35.10 -2.18
CA ALA A 107 16.75 -35.92 -2.46
C ALA A 107 16.82 -37.21 -1.62
N PHE A 108 16.39 -37.18 -0.35
CA PHE A 108 16.51 -38.31 0.58
C PHE A 108 15.20 -39.09 0.68
N TRP A 109 14.90 -39.89 -0.34
CA TRP A 109 13.59 -40.53 -0.50
C TRP A 109 13.19 -41.51 0.61
N ASP A 110 14.13 -42.27 1.17
CA ASP A 110 13.83 -43.19 2.28
C ASP A 110 13.31 -42.42 3.50
N ALA A 111 13.92 -41.28 3.81
CA ALA A 111 13.52 -40.44 4.94
C ALA A 111 12.23 -39.64 4.66
N ILE A 112 12.05 -39.17 3.43
CA ILE A 112 10.83 -38.50 2.96
C ILE A 112 9.63 -39.46 3.06
N GLU A 113 9.79 -40.69 2.58
CA GLU A 113 8.73 -41.71 2.61
C GLU A 113 8.40 -42.15 4.04
N ALA A 114 9.40 -42.27 4.92
CA ALA A 114 9.20 -42.55 6.34
C ALA A 114 8.34 -41.49 7.06
N MET A 115 8.34 -40.24 6.55
CA MET A 115 7.54 -39.12 7.06
C MET A 115 6.23 -38.92 6.26
N GLY A 116 5.83 -39.89 5.42
CA GLY A 116 4.56 -39.88 4.68
C GLY A 116 4.61 -39.20 3.31
N GLY A 117 5.80 -38.82 2.82
CA GLY A 117 5.97 -38.30 1.47
C GLY A 117 5.81 -39.38 0.39
N ARG A 118 5.21 -39.03 -0.75
CA ARG A 118 5.07 -39.94 -1.89
C ARG A 118 6.41 -40.09 -2.59
N ARG A 119 6.98 -41.30 -2.65
CA ARG A 119 8.21 -41.57 -3.41
C ARG A 119 7.98 -41.34 -4.91
N LEU A 120 8.84 -40.53 -5.53
CA LEU A 120 8.83 -40.23 -6.96
C LEU A 120 10.16 -40.63 -7.61
N THR A 121 10.10 -41.00 -8.89
CA THR A 121 11.34 -41.08 -9.70
C THR A 121 11.92 -39.69 -9.95
N PRO A 122 13.21 -39.57 -10.32
CA PRO A 122 13.82 -38.26 -10.60
C PRO A 122 13.11 -37.45 -11.69
N GLY A 123 12.49 -38.10 -12.69
CA GLY A 123 11.71 -37.39 -13.72
C GLY A 123 10.40 -36.84 -13.14
N GLN A 124 9.67 -37.70 -12.41
CA GLN A 124 8.39 -37.35 -11.78
C GLN A 124 8.55 -36.26 -10.72
N SER A 125 9.66 -36.22 -9.98
CA SER A 125 9.88 -35.17 -8.97
C SER A 125 10.09 -33.79 -9.59
N VAL A 126 10.70 -33.71 -10.77
CA VAL A 126 10.80 -32.45 -11.54
C VAL A 126 9.44 -32.04 -12.08
N ASP A 127 8.64 -32.99 -12.59
CA ASP A 127 7.28 -32.71 -13.08
C ASP A 127 6.36 -32.23 -11.94
N ALA A 128 6.43 -32.89 -10.79
CA ALA A 128 5.71 -32.50 -9.58
C ALA A 128 6.12 -31.10 -9.09
N LEU A 129 7.42 -30.76 -9.15
CA LEU A 129 7.89 -29.42 -8.80
C LEU A 129 7.38 -28.36 -9.79
N SER A 130 7.34 -28.66 -11.09
CA SER A 130 6.74 -27.76 -12.09
C SER A 130 5.26 -27.48 -11.81
N GLU A 131 4.48 -28.53 -11.49
CA GLU A 131 3.07 -28.39 -11.10
C GLU A 131 2.89 -27.61 -9.80
N ALA A 132 3.79 -27.80 -8.83
CA ALA A 132 3.76 -27.07 -7.56
C ALA A 132 3.96 -25.57 -7.75
N VAL A 133 4.88 -25.16 -8.64
CA VAL A 133 5.09 -23.74 -8.98
C VAL A 133 3.81 -23.12 -9.55
N ASP A 134 3.09 -23.84 -10.43
CA ASP A 134 1.84 -23.36 -11.01
C ASP A 134 0.74 -23.20 -9.94
N VAL A 135 0.62 -24.18 -9.02
CA VAL A 135 -0.32 -24.11 -7.89
C VAL A 135 0.02 -22.93 -6.98
N ILE A 136 1.30 -22.74 -6.64
CA ILE A 136 1.76 -21.68 -5.74
C ILE A 136 1.48 -20.30 -6.33
N ARG A 137 1.93 -20.04 -7.57
CA ARG A 137 1.68 -18.75 -8.24
C ARG A 137 0.18 -18.50 -8.42
N GLY A 138 -0.61 -19.53 -8.76
CA GLY A 138 -2.06 -19.41 -8.90
C GLY A 138 -2.78 -19.06 -7.60
N ILE A 139 -2.27 -19.49 -6.43
CA ILE A 139 -2.84 -19.10 -5.12
C ILE A 139 -2.47 -17.67 -4.77
N TRP A 140 -1.27 -17.22 -5.12
CA TRP A 140 -0.82 -15.85 -4.86
C TRP A 140 -1.43 -14.81 -5.79
N ASP A 141 -2.07 -15.22 -6.89
CA ASP A 141 -2.71 -14.34 -7.85
C ASP A 141 -4.15 -13.99 -7.42
N PRO A 142 -4.40 -12.81 -6.82
CA PRO A 142 -5.73 -12.42 -6.41
C PRO A 142 -6.63 -12.00 -7.59
N ASP A 143 -6.06 -11.86 -8.81
CA ASP A 143 -6.81 -11.42 -9.98
C ASP A 143 -7.58 -12.58 -10.64
N VAL A 144 -7.29 -13.82 -10.24
CA VAL A 144 -8.02 -15.00 -10.70
C VAL A 144 -9.48 -14.90 -10.24
N ARG A 145 -10.36 -14.54 -11.19
CA ARG A 145 -11.82 -14.48 -10.96
C ARG A 145 -12.38 -15.90 -10.87
N GLY A 146 -12.78 -16.29 -9.67
CA GLY A 146 -13.40 -17.59 -9.40
C GLY A 146 -12.44 -18.63 -8.81
N PRO A 147 -12.86 -19.89 -8.67
CA PRO A 147 -12.04 -20.94 -8.08
C PRO A 147 -10.84 -21.29 -8.96
N LEU A 148 -9.65 -21.30 -8.35
CA LEU A 148 -8.42 -21.76 -8.98
C LEU A 148 -8.51 -23.25 -9.34
N ARG A 149 -8.11 -23.56 -10.57
CA ARG A 149 -7.88 -24.92 -11.08
C ARG A 149 -6.48 -24.95 -11.69
N ALA A 150 -5.54 -25.57 -11.00
CA ALA A 150 -4.13 -25.59 -11.37
C ALA A 150 -3.45 -26.90 -10.95
N GLY A 151 -2.28 -27.16 -11.52
CA GLY A 151 -1.50 -28.37 -11.31
C GLY A 151 -1.86 -29.52 -12.26
N GLY A 152 -1.40 -30.74 -11.96
CA GLY A 152 -1.50 -31.90 -12.84
C GLY A 152 -1.64 -33.23 -12.09
N GLU A 153 -0.79 -34.19 -12.42
CA GLU A 153 -0.85 -35.57 -11.93
C GLU A 153 -0.40 -35.69 -10.47
N TRP A 154 0.53 -34.84 -10.04
CA TRP A 154 1.21 -34.94 -8.75
C TRP A 154 0.61 -33.98 -7.72
N TYR A 155 0.34 -32.75 -8.12
CA TYR A 155 -0.32 -31.75 -7.30
C TYR A 155 -1.44 -31.10 -8.09
N ARG A 156 -2.64 -31.06 -7.51
CA ARG A 156 -3.80 -30.47 -8.16
C ARG A 156 -4.66 -29.71 -7.17
N VAL A 157 -5.08 -28.51 -7.56
CA VAL A 157 -6.14 -27.76 -6.90
C VAL A 157 -7.33 -27.65 -7.84
N ASN A 158 -8.53 -27.83 -7.31
CA ASN A 158 -9.76 -27.83 -8.10
C ASN A 158 -10.89 -27.21 -7.29
N GLY A 159 -11.02 -25.88 -7.31
CA GLY A 159 -11.98 -25.19 -6.44
C GLY A 159 -11.35 -24.28 -5.38
N ALA A 160 -10.01 -24.17 -5.32
CA ALA A 160 -9.35 -23.40 -4.29
C ALA A 160 -9.62 -21.89 -4.47
N LYS A 161 -9.91 -21.18 -3.38
CA LYS A 161 -9.96 -19.72 -3.43
C LYS A 161 -8.54 -19.16 -3.40
N PRO A 162 -8.13 -18.28 -4.33
CA PRO A 162 -6.86 -17.58 -4.23
C PRO A 162 -6.74 -16.76 -2.94
N GLY A 163 -5.51 -16.41 -2.59
CA GLY A 163 -5.18 -15.55 -1.46
C GLY A 163 -4.79 -16.30 -0.16
N PRO A 164 -4.19 -15.59 0.82
CA PRO A 164 -3.92 -14.14 0.77
C PRO A 164 -2.86 -13.79 -0.28
N ALA A 165 -2.97 -12.59 -0.84
CA ALA A 165 -1.97 -12.10 -1.77
C ALA A 165 -0.71 -11.67 -0.97
N PRO A 166 0.50 -12.04 -1.41
CA PRO A 166 1.74 -11.59 -0.79
C PRO A 166 1.90 -10.07 -0.75
N ALA A 167 2.75 -9.58 0.18
CA ALA A 167 3.11 -8.17 0.29
C ALA A 167 4.00 -7.70 -0.88
N HIS A 168 4.87 -8.58 -1.37
CA HIS A 168 5.67 -8.37 -2.58
C HIS A 168 5.64 -9.61 -3.49
N GLU A 169 6.27 -9.53 -4.67
CA GLU A 169 6.44 -10.70 -5.53
C GLU A 169 7.48 -11.64 -4.92
N ILE A 170 7.02 -12.62 -4.13
CA ILE A 170 7.89 -13.64 -3.51
C ILE A 170 8.62 -14.40 -4.62
N PRO A 171 9.96 -14.32 -4.71
CA PRO A 171 10.71 -15.03 -5.71
C PRO A 171 10.77 -16.53 -5.38
N ILE A 172 10.65 -17.38 -6.40
CA ILE A 172 10.82 -18.83 -6.30
C ILE A 172 12.21 -19.20 -6.79
N TRP A 173 13.08 -19.65 -5.87
CA TRP A 173 14.42 -20.12 -6.18
C TRP A 173 14.46 -21.64 -6.20
N LEU A 174 15.02 -22.25 -7.25
CA LEU A 174 15.09 -23.71 -7.34
C LEU A 174 16.52 -24.21 -7.20
N GLY A 175 16.68 -25.21 -6.33
CA GLY A 175 17.93 -25.96 -6.21
C GLY A 175 18.06 -26.96 -7.36
N ALA A 176 18.95 -26.68 -8.32
CA ALA A 176 19.07 -27.46 -9.55
C ALA A 176 20.53 -27.78 -9.88
N LEU A 177 20.85 -29.07 -10.10
CA LEU A 177 22.20 -29.52 -10.49
C LEU A 177 22.25 -30.18 -11.87
N LYS A 178 21.12 -30.63 -12.41
CA LYS A 178 21.06 -31.44 -13.64
C LYS A 178 20.23 -30.73 -14.72
N PRO A 179 20.50 -30.99 -16.03
CA PRO A 179 19.90 -30.24 -17.13
C PRO A 179 18.37 -30.18 -17.15
N ARG A 180 17.67 -31.26 -16.78
CA ARG A 180 16.19 -31.24 -16.72
C ARG A 180 15.66 -30.22 -15.71
N MET A 181 16.30 -30.14 -14.54
CA MET A 181 15.91 -29.21 -13.49
C MET A 181 16.34 -27.77 -13.82
N GLN A 182 17.48 -27.61 -14.50
CA GLN A 182 17.95 -26.32 -15.02
C GLN A 182 17.02 -25.74 -16.11
N ARG A 183 16.44 -26.59 -16.98
CA ARG A 183 15.40 -26.11 -17.91
C ARG A 183 14.17 -25.57 -17.18
N LEU A 184 13.70 -26.29 -16.15
CA LEU A 184 12.58 -25.81 -15.33
C LEU A 184 12.88 -24.47 -14.64
N VAL A 185 14.13 -24.24 -14.23
CA VAL A 185 14.58 -22.93 -13.73
C VAL A 185 14.35 -21.84 -14.77
N GLY A 186 14.86 -22.02 -16.00
CA GLY A 186 14.68 -21.05 -17.08
C GLY A 186 13.21 -20.84 -17.46
N GLU A 187 12.41 -21.90 -17.44
CA GLU A 187 10.99 -21.84 -17.81
C GLU A 187 10.10 -21.15 -16.77
N LYS A 188 10.33 -21.37 -15.45
CA LYS A 188 9.34 -21.01 -14.41
C LYS A 188 9.88 -20.35 -13.13
N ALA A 189 11.18 -20.43 -12.86
CA ALA A 189 11.76 -19.92 -11.61
C ALA A 189 12.25 -18.48 -11.74
N ASP A 190 12.44 -17.83 -10.59
CA ASP A 190 13.01 -16.48 -10.48
C ASP A 190 14.48 -16.52 -10.05
N GLY A 191 14.98 -17.70 -9.66
CA GLY A 191 16.39 -17.88 -9.33
C GLY A 191 16.89 -19.31 -9.36
N TRP A 192 18.19 -19.44 -9.60
CA TRP A 192 18.93 -20.70 -9.59
C TRP A 192 19.84 -20.75 -8.35
N LEU A 193 19.69 -21.77 -7.50
CA LEU A 193 20.45 -21.90 -6.24
C LEU A 193 21.20 -23.25 -6.15
N PRO A 194 22.32 -23.44 -6.86
CA PRO A 194 23.23 -24.57 -6.66
C PRO A 194 24.21 -24.33 -5.49
N SER A 195 24.95 -25.38 -5.12
CA SER A 195 26.10 -25.28 -4.21
C SER A 195 27.40 -25.54 -4.97
N PHE A 196 28.37 -24.65 -4.83
CA PHE A 196 29.61 -24.68 -5.61
C PHE A 196 30.37 -26.01 -5.49
N GLN A 197 30.45 -26.55 -4.27
CA GLN A 197 31.07 -27.84 -3.97
C GLN A 197 30.55 -29.04 -4.80
N TYR A 198 29.32 -28.95 -5.34
CA TYR A 198 28.73 -30.01 -6.14
C TYR A 198 28.75 -29.73 -7.64
N ILE A 199 28.75 -28.47 -8.05
CA ILE A 199 28.60 -28.08 -9.45
C ILE A 199 29.92 -27.68 -10.12
N GLY A 200 30.81 -27.02 -9.37
CA GLY A 200 32.06 -26.44 -9.90
C GLY A 200 31.85 -25.40 -11.02
N SER A 201 32.93 -24.78 -11.48
CA SER A 201 32.90 -23.73 -12.50
C SER A 201 32.40 -24.21 -13.87
N GLU A 202 32.81 -25.41 -14.30
CA GLU A 202 32.32 -26.00 -15.57
C GLU A 202 30.81 -26.24 -15.54
N GLY A 203 30.30 -26.73 -14.39
CA GLY A 203 28.87 -26.95 -14.20
C GLY A 203 28.07 -25.65 -14.12
N LEU A 204 28.64 -24.57 -13.53
CA LEU A 204 28.02 -23.25 -13.54
C LEU A 204 27.84 -22.72 -14.95
N THR A 205 28.92 -22.76 -15.75
CA THR A 205 28.90 -22.31 -17.14
C THR A 205 27.92 -23.13 -17.99
N ALA A 206 27.93 -24.45 -17.83
CA ALA A 206 27.00 -25.33 -18.56
C ALA A 206 25.54 -25.12 -18.13
N GLY A 207 25.30 -24.94 -16.82
CA GLY A 207 23.97 -24.71 -16.27
C GLY A 207 23.37 -23.39 -16.70
N ASN A 208 24.16 -22.31 -16.70
CA ASN A 208 23.74 -21.01 -17.23
C ASN A 208 23.22 -21.13 -18.66
N ARG A 209 23.98 -21.78 -19.55
CA ARG A 209 23.57 -21.97 -20.94
C ARG A 209 22.22 -22.68 -21.06
N VAL A 210 22.02 -23.75 -20.29
CA VAL A 210 20.75 -24.51 -20.29
C VAL A 210 19.59 -23.67 -19.77
N ILE A 211 19.83 -22.85 -18.75
CA ILE A 211 18.82 -21.95 -18.18
C ILE A 211 18.46 -20.85 -19.16
N ASP A 212 19.45 -20.22 -19.78
CA ASP A 212 19.26 -19.13 -20.74
C ASP A 212 18.47 -19.62 -21.97
N GLU A 213 18.91 -20.74 -22.58
CA GLU A 213 18.22 -21.36 -23.71
C GLU A 213 16.76 -21.72 -23.36
N ALA A 214 16.52 -22.21 -22.14
CA ALA A 214 15.18 -22.55 -21.68
C ALA A 214 14.31 -21.32 -21.40
N ALA A 215 14.88 -20.26 -20.82
CA ALA A 215 14.20 -18.98 -20.61
C ALA A 215 13.80 -18.37 -21.96
N GLU A 216 14.73 -18.28 -22.91
CA GLU A 216 14.48 -17.77 -24.25
C GLU A 216 13.41 -18.60 -24.98
N SER A 217 13.48 -19.93 -24.90
CA SER A 217 12.49 -20.83 -25.48
C SER A 217 11.09 -20.67 -24.86
N ALA A 218 11.03 -20.29 -23.59
CA ALA A 218 9.80 -19.97 -22.88
C ALA A 218 9.33 -18.51 -23.12
N GLY A 219 10.05 -17.74 -23.94
CA GLY A 219 9.76 -16.33 -24.19
C GLY A 219 10.02 -15.45 -22.98
N ARG A 220 11.02 -15.77 -22.17
CA ARG A 220 11.48 -14.97 -21.01
C ARG A 220 12.86 -14.40 -21.30
N ASP A 221 13.17 -13.27 -20.68
CA ASP A 221 14.53 -12.75 -20.69
C ASP A 221 15.38 -13.56 -19.67
N PRO A 222 16.56 -14.11 -20.04
CA PRO A 222 17.43 -14.80 -19.09
C PRO A 222 17.78 -13.99 -17.84
N ARG A 223 17.77 -12.65 -17.94
CA ARG A 223 17.98 -11.71 -16.83
C ARG A 223 16.82 -11.73 -15.82
N GLU A 224 15.68 -12.34 -16.11
CA GLU A 224 14.60 -12.54 -15.11
C GLU A 224 14.99 -13.58 -14.05
N VAL A 225 15.97 -14.43 -14.35
CA VAL A 225 16.40 -15.49 -13.45
C VAL A 225 17.67 -15.01 -12.72
N THR A 226 17.62 -14.89 -11.41
CA THR A 226 18.79 -14.53 -10.59
C THR A 226 19.72 -15.74 -10.43
N ARG A 227 21.04 -15.53 -10.45
CA ARG A 227 22.04 -16.58 -10.21
C ARG A 227 22.56 -16.50 -8.78
N LEU A 228 22.15 -17.45 -7.95
CA LEU A 228 22.59 -17.58 -6.56
C LEU A 228 23.62 -18.70 -6.44
N LEU A 229 24.46 -18.69 -5.41
CA LEU A 229 25.46 -19.73 -5.20
C LEU A 229 25.78 -19.91 -3.71
N ASN A 230 25.63 -21.14 -3.21
CA ASN A 230 26.21 -21.49 -1.92
C ASN A 230 27.73 -21.68 -2.06
N ILE A 231 28.50 -20.95 -1.27
CA ILE A 231 29.96 -20.96 -1.25
C ILE A 231 30.48 -21.42 0.12
N SER A 232 31.71 -21.91 0.15
CA SER A 232 32.39 -22.31 1.38
C SER A 232 33.26 -21.16 1.91
N PRO A 233 33.55 -21.13 3.22
CA PRO A 233 34.51 -20.20 3.80
C PRO A 233 35.89 -20.32 3.16
N GLY A 234 36.63 -19.19 3.15
CA GLY A 234 37.99 -19.11 2.61
C GLY A 234 38.09 -18.95 1.09
N MET A 235 36.97 -18.77 0.38
CA MET A 235 37.00 -18.41 -1.04
C MET A 235 37.49 -16.95 -1.21
N PRO A 236 38.54 -16.70 -2.03
CA PRO A 236 39.08 -15.35 -2.23
C PRO A 236 38.08 -14.41 -2.92
N ALA A 237 38.18 -13.12 -2.62
CA ALA A 237 37.34 -12.09 -3.24
C ALA A 237 37.51 -12.07 -4.77
N GLU A 238 38.72 -12.31 -5.28
CA GLU A 238 39.00 -12.36 -6.72
C GLU A 238 38.22 -13.48 -7.42
N GLU A 239 38.05 -14.62 -6.75
CA GLU A 239 37.29 -15.74 -7.29
C GLU A 239 35.79 -15.43 -7.35
N LEU A 240 35.24 -14.80 -6.29
CA LEU A 240 33.85 -14.35 -6.27
C LEU A 240 33.58 -13.27 -7.33
N THR A 241 34.50 -12.31 -7.48
CA THR A 241 34.45 -11.30 -8.55
C THR A 241 34.43 -11.95 -9.92
N ARG A 242 35.29 -12.95 -10.15
CA ARG A 242 35.30 -13.72 -11.41
C ARG A 242 33.96 -14.40 -11.66
N MET A 243 33.39 -15.07 -10.65
CA MET A 243 32.07 -15.70 -10.77
C MET A 243 30.96 -14.69 -11.07
N ALA A 244 31.03 -13.49 -10.51
CA ALA A 244 30.05 -12.45 -10.78
C ALA A 244 30.13 -11.90 -12.22
N VAL A 245 31.33 -11.58 -12.69
CA VAL A 245 31.56 -10.94 -14.00
C VAL A 245 31.53 -11.97 -15.15
N GLU A 246 32.08 -13.16 -14.95
CA GLU A 246 32.25 -14.18 -16.00
C GLU A 246 31.21 -15.30 -15.95
N GLU A 247 30.55 -15.53 -14.81
CA GLU A 247 29.55 -16.60 -14.65
C GLU A 247 28.18 -16.06 -14.21
N GLY A 248 28.05 -14.74 -14.02
CA GLY A 248 26.77 -14.07 -13.75
C GLY A 248 26.20 -14.23 -12.36
N VAL A 249 26.97 -14.79 -11.42
CA VAL A 249 26.52 -14.98 -10.03
C VAL A 249 26.34 -13.62 -9.36
N SER A 250 25.13 -13.36 -8.87
CA SER A 250 24.81 -12.08 -8.22
C SER A 250 24.47 -12.24 -6.74
N VAL A 251 24.21 -13.46 -6.28
CA VAL A 251 23.94 -13.73 -4.86
C VAL A 251 24.88 -14.80 -4.33
N PHE A 252 25.77 -14.42 -3.41
CA PHE A 252 26.71 -15.34 -2.76
C PHE A 252 26.22 -15.67 -1.35
N ILE A 253 26.05 -16.95 -1.04
CA ILE A 253 25.55 -17.42 0.24
C ILE A 253 26.65 -18.23 0.94
N LEU A 254 27.24 -17.65 1.98
CA LEU A 254 28.32 -18.27 2.75
C LEU A 254 27.77 -19.37 3.66
N ALA A 255 28.18 -20.62 3.45
CA ALA A 255 27.80 -21.74 4.30
C ALA A 255 28.71 -21.86 5.52
N THR A 256 28.33 -21.22 6.62
CA THR A 256 29.06 -21.30 7.90
C THR A 256 28.16 -20.99 9.11
N ASP A 257 28.47 -21.64 10.24
CA ASP A 257 27.93 -21.30 11.56
C ASP A 257 28.97 -20.55 12.43
N ASP A 258 30.20 -20.36 11.94
CA ASP A 258 31.28 -19.70 12.67
C ASP A 258 31.11 -18.17 12.63
N PRO A 259 30.99 -17.48 13.79
CA PRO A 259 30.76 -16.05 13.80
C PRO A 259 31.98 -15.24 13.33
N GLY A 260 33.21 -15.71 13.56
CA GLY A 260 34.42 -15.04 13.08
C GLY A 260 34.50 -15.07 11.56
N GLN A 261 34.10 -16.16 10.93
CA GLN A 261 34.01 -16.25 9.47
C GLN A 261 32.93 -15.33 8.88
N LEU A 262 31.78 -15.16 9.57
CA LEU A 262 30.76 -14.19 9.16
C LEU A 262 31.28 -12.75 9.24
N GLU A 263 31.98 -12.42 10.33
CA GLU A 263 32.58 -11.10 10.55
C GLU A 263 33.66 -10.79 9.50
N GLU A 264 34.59 -11.71 9.27
CA GLU A 264 35.64 -11.59 8.25
C GLU A 264 35.03 -11.40 6.85
N PHE A 265 34.06 -12.24 6.49
CA PHE A 265 33.42 -12.14 5.18
C PHE A 265 32.70 -10.80 4.99
N ALA A 266 31.99 -10.33 6.02
CA ALA A 266 31.26 -9.06 5.97
C ALA A 266 32.18 -7.82 5.91
N SER A 267 33.28 -7.84 6.67
CA SER A 267 34.18 -6.69 6.79
C SER A 267 35.20 -6.59 5.66
N ASP A 268 35.71 -7.73 5.18
CA ASP A 268 36.82 -7.76 4.22
C ASP A 268 36.35 -8.18 2.81
N VAL A 269 35.59 -9.27 2.71
CA VAL A 269 35.28 -9.88 1.40
C VAL A 269 34.16 -9.14 0.67
N ILE A 270 33.04 -8.83 1.34
CA ILE A 270 31.91 -8.14 0.71
C ILE A 270 32.32 -6.80 0.08
N PRO A 271 33.01 -5.88 0.79
CA PRO A 271 33.40 -4.60 0.21
C PRO A 271 34.38 -4.75 -0.96
N ALA A 272 35.31 -5.69 -0.88
CA ALA A 272 36.26 -5.99 -1.95
C ALA A 272 35.55 -6.47 -3.22
N VAL A 273 34.68 -7.48 -3.10
CA VAL A 273 33.90 -8.01 -4.24
C VAL A 273 33.02 -6.93 -4.86
N ARG A 274 32.34 -6.10 -4.06
CA ARG A 274 31.50 -5.01 -4.58
C ARG A 274 32.32 -4.03 -5.43
N LYS A 275 33.47 -3.59 -4.91
CA LYS A 275 34.38 -2.66 -5.60
C LYS A 275 34.94 -3.27 -6.89
N ASP A 276 35.39 -4.52 -6.84
CA ASP A 276 36.04 -5.16 -7.99
C ASP A 276 35.04 -5.51 -9.09
N VAL A 277 33.82 -5.91 -8.74
CA VAL A 277 32.73 -6.13 -9.71
C VAL A 277 32.27 -4.83 -10.35
N GLU A 278 32.21 -3.71 -9.62
CA GLU A 278 31.92 -2.39 -10.20
C GLU A 278 32.98 -2.01 -11.25
N GLY A 279 34.27 -2.18 -10.91
CA GLY A 279 35.37 -1.96 -11.84
C GLY A 279 35.32 -2.90 -13.06
N GLY A 280 35.02 -4.19 -12.83
CA GLY A 280 34.86 -5.20 -13.87
C GLY A 280 33.71 -4.88 -14.82
N ARG A 281 32.55 -4.48 -14.29
CA ARG A 281 31.37 -4.07 -15.07
C ARG A 281 31.65 -2.84 -15.93
N ALA A 282 32.32 -1.83 -15.36
CA ALA A 282 32.72 -0.64 -16.09
C ALA A 282 33.65 -0.97 -17.27
N ALA A 283 34.62 -1.87 -17.08
CA ALA A 283 35.54 -2.30 -18.14
C ALA A 283 34.82 -3.07 -19.27
N HIS A 284 33.80 -3.85 -18.96
CA HIS A 284 33.02 -4.62 -19.94
C HIS A 284 31.82 -3.85 -20.51
N GLY A 285 31.54 -2.64 -20.04
CA GLY A 285 30.38 -1.85 -20.45
C GLY A 285 29.04 -2.39 -19.95
N THR A 286 29.04 -3.30 -18.96
CA THR A 286 27.82 -3.83 -18.37
C THR A 286 27.21 -2.79 -17.43
N ARG A 287 25.97 -2.38 -17.70
CA ARG A 287 25.24 -1.48 -16.82
C ARG A 287 24.43 -2.30 -15.80
N PRO A 288 24.39 -1.90 -14.52
CA PRO A 288 23.44 -2.48 -13.57
C PRO A 288 22.02 -2.35 -14.12
N ALA A 289 21.29 -3.47 -14.15
CA ALA A 289 19.87 -3.46 -14.45
C ALA A 289 19.14 -2.99 -13.19
N ALA A 290 18.67 -1.74 -13.18
CA ALA A 290 17.90 -1.20 -12.06
C ALA A 290 16.66 -2.07 -11.77
N ARG A 291 16.00 -2.57 -12.82
CA ARG A 291 14.92 -3.55 -12.71
C ARG A 291 14.78 -4.37 -13.99
N VAL A 292 14.84 -5.70 -13.89
CA VAL A 292 14.52 -6.58 -15.02
C VAL A 292 13.03 -6.88 -15.00
N ARG A 293 12.34 -6.51 -16.07
CA ARG A 293 10.89 -6.73 -16.21
C ARG A 293 10.63 -8.02 -16.97
N GLY A 294 9.75 -8.86 -16.42
CA GLY A 294 9.30 -10.04 -17.15
C GLY A 294 8.45 -9.67 -18.37
N GLN A 295 8.48 -10.51 -19.41
CA GLN A 295 7.71 -10.26 -20.64
C GLN A 295 6.22 -10.03 -20.40
N LYS A 296 5.63 -10.70 -19.40
CA LYS A 296 4.24 -10.44 -18.98
C LYS A 296 4.04 -8.99 -18.54
N ALA A 297 4.90 -8.46 -17.68
CA ALA A 297 4.82 -7.06 -17.22
C ALA A 297 5.06 -6.09 -18.38
N LEU A 298 6.06 -6.35 -19.23
CA LEU A 298 6.33 -5.55 -20.43
C LEU A 298 5.12 -5.50 -21.38
N SER A 299 4.40 -6.62 -21.55
CA SER A 299 3.20 -6.67 -22.40
C SER A 299 2.02 -5.86 -21.87
N LEU A 300 2.04 -5.47 -20.59
CA LEU A 300 1.01 -4.65 -19.95
C LEU A 300 1.32 -3.15 -19.99
N ARG A 301 2.53 -2.76 -20.43
CA ARG A 301 2.91 -1.35 -20.63
C ARG A 301 1.97 -0.67 -21.64
N GLN A 302 1.67 0.60 -21.37
CA GLN A 302 0.81 1.42 -22.21
C GLN A 302 1.63 2.16 -23.27
N PRO A 303 1.15 2.23 -24.53
CA PRO A 303 1.78 3.06 -25.55
C PRO A 303 1.81 4.54 -25.11
N GLY A 304 2.88 5.24 -25.49
CA GLY A 304 3.04 6.66 -25.20
C GLY A 304 3.64 6.99 -23.84
N ILE A 305 4.01 6.00 -23.02
CA ILE A 305 4.79 6.23 -21.78
C ILE A 305 6.23 5.78 -22.00
N ASP A 306 7.20 6.65 -21.70
CA ASP A 306 8.62 6.31 -21.67
C ASP A 306 9.01 5.64 -20.34
N TYR A 307 8.71 4.34 -20.22
CA TYR A 307 9.05 3.57 -19.03
C TYR A 307 10.56 3.42 -18.79
N ASP A 308 11.38 3.51 -19.84
CA ASP A 308 12.82 3.28 -19.76
C ASP A 308 13.60 4.59 -19.54
N GLY A 309 12.96 5.75 -19.80
CA GLY A 309 13.44 7.10 -19.48
C GLY A 309 13.05 7.62 -18.10
N LEU A 310 12.61 6.74 -17.18
CA LEU A 310 12.29 7.13 -15.80
C LEU A 310 13.47 7.84 -15.11
N PRO A 311 13.24 8.94 -14.39
CA PRO A 311 14.27 9.57 -13.57
C PRO A 311 14.86 8.58 -12.57
N ALA A 312 16.19 8.57 -12.42
CA ALA A 312 16.89 7.59 -11.57
C ALA A 312 16.37 7.56 -10.12
N SER A 313 15.91 8.71 -9.61
CA SER A 313 15.34 8.87 -8.28
C SER A 313 13.99 8.15 -8.11
N LEU A 314 13.28 7.82 -9.19
CA LEU A 314 11.93 7.25 -9.19
C LEU A 314 11.86 5.79 -9.63
N ILE A 315 12.92 5.21 -10.22
CA ILE A 315 12.89 3.84 -10.77
C ILE A 315 12.42 2.81 -9.75
N GLU A 316 12.97 2.84 -8.53
CA GLU A 316 12.61 1.92 -7.44
C GLU A 316 11.20 2.16 -6.89
N ALA A 317 10.71 3.39 -7.00
CA ALA A 317 9.41 3.79 -6.48
C ALA A 317 8.28 3.70 -7.53
N ALA A 318 8.63 3.47 -8.80
CA ALA A 318 7.68 3.33 -9.88
C ALA A 318 6.94 1.99 -9.81
N VAL A 319 5.63 2.05 -10.06
CA VAL A 319 4.76 0.88 -10.11
C VAL A 319 4.16 0.78 -11.50
N GLU A 320 4.48 -0.32 -12.17
CA GLU A 320 4.01 -0.62 -13.53
C GLU A 320 2.86 -1.64 -13.49
N PRO A 321 2.01 -1.68 -14.53
CA PRO A 321 1.10 -2.79 -14.77
C PRO A 321 1.85 -4.13 -14.73
N GLY A 322 1.38 -5.03 -13.85
CA GLY A 322 2.02 -6.34 -13.61
C GLY A 322 2.64 -6.44 -12.22
N ASP A 323 3.02 -5.32 -11.61
CA ASP A 323 3.59 -5.30 -10.26
C ASP A 323 2.55 -5.66 -9.20
N ALA A 324 2.95 -6.41 -8.17
CA ALA A 324 2.09 -6.71 -7.02
C ALA A 324 1.48 -5.44 -6.37
N ALA A 325 2.24 -4.34 -6.30
CA ALA A 325 1.79 -3.06 -5.75
C ALA A 325 0.74 -2.36 -6.62
N TYR A 326 0.67 -2.69 -7.92
CA TYR A 326 -0.24 -2.06 -8.89
C TYR A 326 -1.72 -2.24 -8.50
N ARG A 327 -2.04 -3.29 -7.74
CA ARG A 327 -3.39 -3.61 -7.27
C ARG A 327 -4.03 -2.46 -6.49
N ARG A 328 -3.25 -1.69 -5.72
CA ARG A 328 -3.74 -0.50 -4.97
C ARG A 328 -4.38 0.53 -5.89
N TYR A 329 -3.88 0.65 -7.12
CA TYR A 329 -4.28 1.71 -8.06
C TYR A 329 -5.38 1.28 -9.02
N ARG A 330 -5.87 0.04 -8.89
CA ARG A 330 -7.01 -0.47 -9.67
C ARG A 330 -8.36 0.00 -9.15
N SER A 331 -8.39 0.60 -7.97
CA SER A 331 -9.62 1.08 -7.33
C SER A 331 -9.32 2.37 -6.57
N ALA A 332 -10.23 3.32 -6.68
CA ALA A 332 -10.38 4.43 -5.74
C ALA A 332 -11.64 4.20 -4.90
N TYR A 333 -12.07 5.22 -4.15
CA TYR A 333 -13.20 5.12 -3.23
C TYR A 333 -14.48 4.54 -3.86
N MET A 334 -14.85 5.00 -5.05
CA MET A 334 -16.05 4.50 -5.73
C MET A 334 -15.82 3.98 -7.14
N ARG A 335 -14.69 4.34 -7.77
CA ARG A 335 -14.42 4.10 -9.20
C ARG A 335 -13.18 3.24 -9.39
N GLY A 336 -13.18 2.43 -10.45
CA GLY A 336 -12.02 1.64 -10.86
C GLY A 336 -10.95 2.49 -11.56
N GLY A 337 -9.73 1.98 -11.61
CA GLY A 337 -8.58 2.58 -12.29
C GLY A 337 -7.75 1.54 -13.04
N ALA A 338 -7.02 1.98 -14.04
CA ALA A 338 -5.96 1.20 -14.68
C ALA A 338 -4.87 2.15 -15.22
N PRO A 339 -4.15 2.86 -14.33
CA PRO A 339 -3.13 3.81 -14.76
C PRO A 339 -2.00 3.12 -15.53
N GLY A 340 -1.45 3.78 -16.54
CA GLY A 340 -0.33 3.23 -17.30
C GLY A 340 0.97 3.16 -16.49
N LEU A 341 1.18 4.10 -15.57
CA LEU A 341 2.36 4.15 -14.70
C LEU A 341 2.05 4.96 -13.44
N VAL A 342 2.54 4.49 -12.29
CA VAL A 342 2.43 5.21 -11.02
C VAL A 342 3.81 5.57 -10.48
N LEU A 343 4.01 6.86 -10.19
CA LEU A 343 5.22 7.41 -9.59
C LEU A 343 4.94 7.65 -8.10
N ARG A 344 5.78 7.10 -7.21
CA ARG A 344 5.57 7.17 -5.74
C ARG A 344 6.68 7.98 -5.05
N PRO A 345 6.77 9.29 -5.28
CA PRO A 345 7.79 10.11 -4.65
C PRO A 345 7.72 10.06 -3.13
N ARG A 346 8.90 10.02 -2.50
CA ARG A 346 9.12 10.00 -1.04
C ARG A 346 9.77 11.29 -0.53
N THR A 347 10.26 12.14 -1.43
CA THR A 347 10.83 13.46 -1.14
C THR A 347 10.26 14.52 -2.08
N VAL A 348 10.47 15.79 -1.76
CA VAL A 348 10.03 16.92 -2.60
C VAL A 348 10.76 16.90 -3.94
N GLU A 349 12.05 16.55 -3.97
CA GLU A 349 12.85 16.42 -5.18
C GLU A 349 12.27 15.35 -6.11
N GLN A 350 11.86 14.20 -5.57
CA GLN A 350 11.20 13.16 -6.36
C GLN A 350 9.82 13.60 -6.88
N VAL A 351 9.09 14.48 -6.17
CA VAL A 351 7.86 15.07 -6.71
C VAL A 351 8.19 15.97 -7.91
N ARG A 352 9.27 16.76 -7.84
CA ARG A 352 9.71 17.60 -8.96
C ARG A 352 10.10 16.76 -10.16
N ASP A 353 10.89 15.71 -9.97
CA ASP A 353 11.25 14.75 -11.03
C ASP A 353 10.00 14.10 -11.65
N ALA A 354 9.00 13.76 -10.81
CA ALA A 354 7.74 13.17 -11.28
C ALA A 354 6.89 14.16 -12.09
N VAL A 355 6.88 15.43 -11.71
CA VAL A 355 6.19 16.50 -12.45
C VAL A 355 6.90 16.78 -13.77
N GLU A 356 8.23 16.84 -13.78
CA GLU A 356 9.02 17.03 -15.00
C GLU A 356 8.76 15.89 -16.00
N PHE A 357 8.91 14.63 -15.55
CA PHE A 357 8.60 13.46 -16.35
C PHE A 357 7.15 13.46 -16.86
N SER A 358 6.17 13.81 -16.01
CA SER A 358 4.77 13.92 -16.44
C SER A 358 4.57 15.05 -17.46
N GLY A 359 5.36 16.11 -17.36
CA GLY A 359 5.39 17.25 -18.27
C GLY A 359 5.98 16.91 -19.64
N GLU A 360 6.70 15.81 -19.80
CA GLU A 360 7.12 15.26 -21.09
C GLU A 360 6.01 14.43 -21.77
N HIS A 361 4.98 14.05 -21.01
CA HIS A 361 3.89 13.14 -21.42
C HIS A 361 2.51 13.81 -21.32
N ARG A 362 2.40 15.09 -21.70
CA ARG A 362 1.21 15.94 -21.45
C ARG A 362 -0.07 15.47 -22.15
N GLU A 363 0.06 14.61 -23.16
CA GLU A 363 -1.06 13.98 -23.86
C GLU A 363 -1.75 12.90 -23.03
N LEU A 364 -1.10 12.40 -21.97
CA LEU A 364 -1.65 11.39 -21.09
C LEU A 364 -2.45 12.02 -19.94
N PRO A 365 -3.54 11.36 -19.47
CA PRO A 365 -4.21 11.77 -18.25
C PRO A 365 -3.25 11.75 -17.05
N LEU A 366 -3.26 12.80 -16.23
CA LEU A 366 -2.50 12.87 -14.98
C LEU A 366 -3.45 12.81 -13.78
N GLY A 367 -3.21 11.86 -12.88
CA GLY A 367 -3.87 11.77 -11.57
C GLY A 367 -2.91 12.13 -10.44
N ILE A 368 -3.41 12.84 -9.43
CA ILE A 368 -2.67 13.11 -8.19
C ILE A 368 -3.39 12.37 -7.06
N LEU A 369 -2.68 11.50 -6.35
CA LEU A 369 -3.24 10.59 -5.38
C LEU A 369 -2.62 10.79 -3.99
N SER A 370 -3.47 11.08 -3.00
CA SER A 370 -3.14 10.97 -1.57
C SER A 370 -3.65 9.63 -1.02
N ALA A 371 -4.91 9.57 -0.55
CA ALA A 371 -5.54 8.35 -0.03
C ALA A 371 -6.57 7.72 -0.99
N GLY A 372 -6.78 8.29 -2.18
CA GLY A 372 -7.73 7.76 -3.17
C GLY A 372 -9.22 7.95 -2.82
N HIS A 373 -9.55 8.91 -1.97
CA HIS A 373 -10.92 9.12 -1.46
C HIS A 373 -11.84 9.99 -2.35
N GLY A 374 -11.34 10.51 -3.47
CA GLY A 374 -12.07 11.43 -4.33
C GLY A 374 -13.28 10.78 -5.02
N VAL A 375 -14.48 11.31 -4.77
CA VAL A 375 -15.76 10.87 -5.38
C VAL A 375 -15.72 10.90 -6.91
N SER A 376 -15.02 11.88 -7.49
CA SER A 376 -14.84 12.03 -8.94
C SER A 376 -13.98 10.93 -9.57
N GLY A 377 -13.21 10.18 -8.76
CA GLY A 377 -12.26 9.17 -9.22
C GLY A 377 -11.00 9.72 -9.87
N ARG A 378 -10.82 11.04 -9.99
CA ARG A 378 -9.73 11.67 -10.77
C ARG A 378 -8.31 11.38 -10.25
N SER A 379 -8.16 10.90 -9.02
CA SER A 379 -6.86 10.51 -8.45
C SER A 379 -6.31 9.23 -9.08
N VAL A 380 -7.16 8.42 -9.70
CA VAL A 380 -6.78 7.31 -10.57
C VAL A 380 -7.30 7.60 -11.98
N ASN A 381 -6.70 6.99 -13.00
CA ASN A 381 -7.11 7.19 -14.38
C ASN A 381 -7.01 5.89 -15.19
N GLN A 382 -7.26 6.00 -16.49
CA GLN A 382 -7.16 4.90 -17.45
C GLN A 382 -5.97 5.19 -18.38
N GLY A 383 -4.95 4.34 -18.32
CA GLY A 383 -3.79 4.38 -19.20
C GLY A 383 -2.80 5.53 -19.01
N GLY A 384 -3.07 6.46 -18.09
CA GLY A 384 -2.24 7.65 -17.87
C GLY A 384 -1.23 7.53 -16.73
N LEU A 385 -0.70 8.67 -16.28
CA LEU A 385 0.25 8.76 -15.19
C LEU A 385 -0.47 9.07 -13.87
N VAL A 386 -0.02 8.47 -12.77
CA VAL A 386 -0.47 8.83 -11.41
C VAL A 386 0.73 9.18 -10.55
N ILE A 387 0.70 10.35 -9.91
CA ILE A 387 1.67 10.71 -8.88
C ILE A 387 1.02 10.45 -7.52
N ASP A 388 1.54 9.44 -6.82
CA ASP A 388 1.08 9.03 -5.49
C ASP A 388 1.97 9.65 -4.40
N VAL A 389 1.44 10.68 -3.75
CA VAL A 389 2.11 11.41 -2.66
C VAL A 389 1.85 10.78 -1.29
N SER A 390 1.29 9.57 -1.20
CA SER A 390 0.98 8.93 0.08
C SER A 390 2.20 8.72 0.99
N ALA A 391 3.41 8.69 0.43
CA ALA A 391 4.64 8.55 1.21
C ALA A 391 5.06 9.85 1.90
N LEU A 392 4.54 11.01 1.48
CA LEU A 392 4.74 12.30 2.14
C LEU A 392 3.69 12.46 3.25
N ASN A 393 3.76 11.63 4.28
CA ASN A 393 2.74 11.51 5.35
C ASN A 393 3.23 11.97 6.73
N HIS A 394 4.23 12.85 6.78
CA HIS A 394 4.74 13.43 8.03
C HIS A 394 3.64 14.23 8.76
N ILE A 395 3.68 14.19 10.10
CA ILE A 395 2.81 14.98 10.97
C ILE A 395 3.67 15.49 12.12
N GLU A 396 3.90 16.80 12.17
CA GLU A 396 4.80 17.44 13.13
C GLU A 396 4.04 18.53 13.90
N VAL A 397 4.01 18.42 15.23
CA VAL A 397 3.49 19.48 16.11
C VAL A 397 4.61 20.49 16.34
N LEU A 398 4.57 21.60 15.60
CA LEU A 398 5.60 22.65 15.65
C LEU A 398 5.52 23.46 16.95
N ASP A 399 4.30 23.70 17.43
CA ASP A 399 4.01 24.47 18.65
C ASP A 399 2.66 24.03 19.23
N ALA A 400 2.68 23.23 20.30
CA ALA A 400 1.47 22.71 20.92
C ALA A 400 0.70 23.77 21.72
N GLU A 401 1.38 24.83 22.18
CA GLU A 401 0.73 25.92 22.91
C GLU A 401 -0.04 26.81 21.95
N ALA A 402 0.62 27.19 20.85
CA ALA A 402 0.03 28.00 19.79
C ALA A 402 -0.82 27.19 18.80
N GLY A 403 -0.80 25.85 18.84
CA GLY A 403 -1.55 24.98 17.93
C GLY A 403 -1.01 24.95 16.49
N ARG A 404 0.28 25.22 16.27
CA ARG A 404 0.89 25.14 14.92
C ARG A 404 1.34 23.72 14.62
N VAL A 405 0.93 23.22 13.46
CA VAL A 405 1.23 21.84 13.03
C VAL A 405 1.58 21.82 11.54
N ARG A 406 2.55 20.97 11.17
CA ARG A 406 2.95 20.73 9.78
C ARG A 406 2.55 19.33 9.36
N ILE A 407 1.89 19.22 8.22
CA ILE A 407 1.26 17.97 7.77
C ILE A 407 1.57 17.74 6.30
N GLY A 408 2.00 16.53 5.96
CA GLY A 408 2.23 16.10 4.59
C GLY A 408 0.93 15.72 3.85
N PRO A 409 0.88 15.87 2.52
CA PRO A 409 -0.31 15.61 1.71
C PRO A 409 -0.76 14.14 1.71
N GLY A 410 0.16 13.22 2.05
CA GLY A 410 -0.06 11.78 2.10
C GLY A 410 -0.65 11.27 3.41
N ALA A 411 -0.70 12.09 4.47
CA ALA A 411 -1.31 11.73 5.74
C ALA A 411 -2.83 11.51 5.58
N ARG A 412 -3.42 10.67 6.44
CA ARG A 412 -4.89 10.54 6.56
C ARG A 412 -5.36 11.31 7.78
N TRP A 413 -6.60 11.78 7.76
CA TRP A 413 -7.14 12.59 8.86
C TRP A 413 -7.25 11.85 10.20
N VAL A 414 -7.40 10.51 10.19
CA VAL A 414 -7.30 9.71 11.42
C VAL A 414 -5.89 9.75 12.01
N ASP A 415 -4.85 9.69 11.18
CA ASP A 415 -3.45 9.71 11.62
C ASP A 415 -3.12 11.09 12.22
N VAL A 416 -3.63 12.16 11.58
CA VAL A 416 -3.54 13.54 12.10
C VAL A 416 -4.25 13.64 13.45
N ALA A 417 -5.49 13.18 13.57
CA ALA A 417 -6.23 13.25 14.82
C ALA A 417 -5.51 12.52 15.97
N LEU A 418 -4.99 11.31 15.71
CA LEU A 418 -4.21 10.54 16.68
C LEU A 418 -2.94 11.28 17.14
N ALA A 419 -2.22 11.93 16.23
CA ALA A 419 -1.03 12.69 16.54
C ALA A 419 -1.32 13.97 17.36
N LEU A 420 -2.47 14.62 17.12
CA LEU A 420 -2.85 15.85 17.81
C LEU A 420 -3.52 15.62 19.17
N ALA A 421 -4.15 14.46 19.37
CA ALA A 421 -4.94 14.18 20.56
C ALA A 421 -4.17 14.28 21.89
N PRO A 422 -2.88 13.85 22.01
CA PRO A 422 -2.10 14.05 23.23
C PRO A 422 -1.90 15.51 23.64
N HIS A 423 -2.07 16.45 22.69
CA HIS A 423 -1.92 17.88 22.91
C HIS A 423 -3.26 18.61 23.13
N GLY A 424 -4.38 17.87 23.12
CA GLY A 424 -5.73 18.44 23.18
C GLY A 424 -6.04 19.31 21.95
N LEU A 425 -5.46 18.97 20.80
CA LEU A 425 -5.62 19.70 19.55
C LEU A 425 -6.44 18.90 18.55
N ALA A 426 -7.19 19.60 17.70
CA ALA A 426 -7.91 19.02 16.57
C ALA A 426 -7.95 19.99 15.38
N ILE A 427 -8.07 19.43 14.18
CA ILE A 427 -8.40 20.16 12.95
C ILE A 427 -9.68 19.56 12.40
N SER A 428 -10.70 20.39 12.23
CA SER A 428 -11.93 19.94 11.58
C SER A 428 -11.65 19.66 10.10
N SER A 429 -11.69 18.39 9.72
CA SER A 429 -11.27 17.94 8.39
C SER A 429 -12.43 17.42 7.56
N GLY A 430 -13.10 16.40 8.07
CA GLY A 430 -14.24 15.74 7.46
C GLY A 430 -14.93 14.85 8.48
N ASP A 431 -15.66 13.87 7.96
CA ASP A 431 -16.41 12.88 8.72
C ASP A 431 -15.86 11.45 8.59
N TYR A 432 -14.85 11.24 7.75
CA TYR A 432 -14.25 9.93 7.48
C TYR A 432 -12.73 9.96 7.63
N GLY A 433 -12.19 9.15 8.53
CA GLY A 433 -10.78 9.18 8.93
C GLY A 433 -9.80 8.72 7.84
N GLY A 434 -10.26 7.90 6.89
CA GLY A 434 -9.45 7.39 5.78
C GLY A 434 -9.15 8.42 4.68
N VAL A 435 -9.78 9.60 4.72
CA VAL A 435 -9.58 10.66 3.71
C VAL A 435 -8.16 11.23 3.84
N GLY A 436 -7.50 11.43 2.68
CA GLY A 436 -6.16 11.98 2.63
C GLY A 436 -6.16 13.51 2.79
N VAL A 437 -5.15 14.03 3.47
CA VAL A 437 -5.01 15.46 3.76
C VAL A 437 -4.95 16.27 2.47
N GLY A 438 -4.10 15.91 1.50
CA GLY A 438 -3.84 16.75 0.32
C GLY A 438 -5.09 17.14 -0.47
N GLY A 439 -5.96 16.18 -0.80
CA GLY A 439 -7.17 16.46 -1.56
C GLY A 439 -8.21 17.29 -0.79
N LEU A 440 -8.36 17.05 0.50
CA LEU A 440 -9.35 17.74 1.33
C LEU A 440 -8.88 19.16 1.69
N ALA A 441 -7.61 19.29 2.11
CA ALA A 441 -6.95 20.53 2.47
C ALA A 441 -6.82 21.54 1.33
N THR A 442 -7.10 21.13 0.09
CA THR A 442 -7.06 22.01 -1.08
C THR A 442 -8.44 22.31 -1.67
N ALA A 443 -9.48 21.60 -1.24
CA ALA A 443 -10.83 21.71 -1.79
C ALA A 443 -11.83 22.42 -0.84
N GLY A 444 -11.58 22.40 0.47
CA GLY A 444 -12.45 23.03 1.46
C GLY A 444 -12.34 22.34 2.81
N GLY A 445 -13.05 21.21 2.94
CA GLY A 445 -13.06 20.39 4.16
C GLY A 445 -14.17 20.79 5.13
N VAL A 446 -15.32 20.12 5.00
CA VAL A 446 -16.48 20.29 5.88
C VAL A 446 -16.49 19.14 6.90
N GLY A 447 -15.94 19.41 8.08
CA GLY A 447 -15.85 18.45 9.18
C GLY A 447 -16.89 18.64 10.27
N TRP A 448 -16.78 17.82 11.33
CA TRP A 448 -17.68 17.80 12.48
C TRP A 448 -17.81 19.13 13.23
N PHE A 449 -16.87 20.06 13.06
CA PHE A 449 -16.86 21.37 13.72
C PHE A 449 -16.90 22.54 12.73
N ALA A 450 -17.30 22.29 11.47
CA ALA A 450 -17.28 23.31 10.43
C ALA A 450 -18.04 24.58 10.85
N ARG A 451 -19.17 24.43 11.54
CA ARG A 451 -19.98 25.55 12.02
C ARG A 451 -19.34 26.37 13.13
N GLN A 452 -18.48 25.79 13.97
CA GLN A 452 -17.84 26.50 15.06
C GLN A 452 -16.45 27.05 14.69
N HIS A 453 -15.69 26.29 13.89
CA HIS A 453 -14.30 26.61 13.60
C HIS A 453 -14.05 27.08 12.16
N GLY A 454 -14.96 26.78 11.23
CA GLY A 454 -14.79 27.05 9.81
C GLY A 454 -14.31 25.81 9.04
N LEU A 455 -13.99 25.99 7.76
CA LEU A 455 -13.49 24.91 6.90
C LEU A 455 -12.05 24.56 7.25
N THR A 456 -11.60 23.37 6.86
CA THR A 456 -10.18 22.99 7.00
C THR A 456 -9.24 24.01 6.35
N ILE A 457 -9.61 24.52 5.17
CA ILE A 457 -8.84 25.54 4.45
C ILE A 457 -8.75 26.88 5.19
N ASP A 458 -9.67 27.18 6.11
CA ASP A 458 -9.66 28.43 6.89
C ASP A 458 -8.59 28.41 7.99
N HIS A 459 -8.12 27.20 8.34
CA HIS A 459 -7.04 26.97 9.28
C HIS A 459 -5.66 26.83 8.62
N LEU A 460 -5.59 26.83 7.28
CA LEU A 460 -4.32 26.77 6.58
C LEU A 460 -3.56 28.09 6.74
N ARG A 461 -2.27 28.02 7.03
CA ARG A 461 -1.37 29.16 7.21
C ARG A 461 -0.36 29.31 6.08
N SER A 462 0.15 28.19 5.60
CA SER A 462 0.98 28.14 4.40
C SER A 462 0.94 26.76 3.75
N VAL A 463 1.35 26.70 2.49
CA VAL A 463 1.48 25.47 1.72
C VAL A 463 2.71 25.54 0.82
N ASP A 464 3.48 24.48 0.79
CA ASP A 464 4.55 24.30 -0.19
C ASP A 464 4.00 23.50 -1.37
N VAL A 465 4.20 24.00 -2.59
CA VAL A 465 3.61 23.45 -3.81
C VAL A 465 4.68 23.27 -4.88
N VAL A 466 4.74 22.09 -5.48
CA VAL A 466 5.49 21.87 -6.72
C VAL A 466 4.61 22.26 -7.90
N LEU A 467 5.01 23.28 -8.63
CA LEU A 467 4.31 23.83 -9.80
C LEU A 467 4.59 22.99 -11.05
N ALA A 468 3.82 23.22 -12.11
CA ALA A 468 3.88 22.46 -13.36
C ALA A 468 5.22 22.59 -14.11
N ASP A 469 6.04 23.59 -13.81
CA ASP A 469 7.41 23.77 -14.32
C ASP A 469 8.48 23.13 -13.41
N GLY A 470 8.07 22.43 -12.35
CA GLY A 470 8.94 21.79 -11.37
C GLY A 470 9.49 22.74 -10.30
N ALA A 471 9.11 24.03 -10.28
CA ALA A 471 9.50 24.94 -9.22
C ALA A 471 8.78 24.62 -7.90
N LEU A 472 9.51 24.69 -6.78
CA LEU A 472 8.92 24.64 -5.44
C LEU A 472 8.56 26.07 -5.01
N ALA A 473 7.28 26.33 -4.77
CA ALA A 473 6.77 27.61 -4.32
C ALA A 473 6.21 27.50 -2.90
N HIS A 474 6.57 28.46 -2.04
CA HIS A 474 5.94 28.66 -0.74
C HIS A 474 4.79 29.65 -0.86
N ALA A 475 3.58 29.27 -0.45
CA ALA A 475 2.40 30.13 -0.54
C ALA A 475 1.78 30.37 0.83
N SER A 476 1.60 31.64 1.20
CA SER A 476 1.05 32.09 2.48
C SER A 476 0.30 33.43 2.30
N GLU A 477 -0.13 34.05 3.40
CA GLU A 477 -0.68 35.41 3.35
C GLU A 477 0.35 36.49 3.01
N GLU A 478 1.64 36.18 3.14
CA GLU A 478 2.76 37.12 2.94
C GLU A 478 3.53 36.85 1.63
N GLU A 479 3.47 35.63 1.09
CA GLU A 479 4.22 35.18 -0.09
C GLU A 479 3.32 34.40 -1.07
N ASN A 480 3.42 34.66 -2.38
CA ASN A 480 2.59 34.00 -3.42
C ASN A 480 1.09 33.97 -3.06
N ARG A 481 0.55 35.12 -2.68
CA ARG A 481 -0.79 35.27 -2.06
C ARG A 481 -1.93 34.80 -2.95
N ASP A 482 -1.79 34.96 -4.26
CA ASP A 482 -2.69 34.47 -5.29
C ASP A 482 -2.71 32.94 -5.37
N LEU A 483 -1.53 32.31 -5.32
CA LEU A 483 -1.41 30.85 -5.18
C LEU A 483 -2.00 30.38 -3.86
N PHE A 484 -1.73 31.06 -2.74
CA PHE A 484 -2.28 30.70 -1.44
C PHE A 484 -3.81 30.78 -1.39
N TRP A 485 -4.38 31.81 -2.04
CA TRP A 485 -5.82 31.91 -2.25
C TRP A 485 -6.36 30.72 -3.05
N ALA A 486 -5.68 30.36 -4.15
CA ALA A 486 -6.08 29.28 -5.04
C ALA A 486 -6.02 27.91 -4.36
N MET A 487 -4.96 27.64 -3.61
CA MET A 487 -4.78 26.38 -2.88
C MET A 487 -5.84 26.19 -1.78
N ARG A 488 -6.54 27.25 -1.35
CA ARG A 488 -7.68 27.19 -0.44
C ARG A 488 -9.00 27.08 -1.19
N GLY A 489 -9.22 26.01 -1.94
CA GLY A 489 -10.52 25.67 -2.52
C GLY A 489 -10.52 25.25 -3.98
N ALA A 490 -9.46 25.52 -4.74
CA ALA A 490 -9.39 25.13 -6.16
C ALA A 490 -8.88 23.70 -6.38
N GLY A 491 -8.70 22.90 -5.32
CA GLY A 491 -8.16 21.55 -5.41
C GLY A 491 -6.73 21.53 -5.97
N ALA A 492 -6.43 20.51 -6.77
CA ALA A 492 -5.08 20.27 -7.30
C ALA A 492 -4.76 21.01 -8.62
N ASN A 493 -5.50 22.07 -8.99
CA ASN A 493 -5.36 22.71 -10.30
C ASN A 493 -4.04 23.47 -10.51
N PHE A 494 -3.36 23.88 -9.42
CA PHE A 494 -2.22 24.80 -9.49
C PHE A 494 -0.87 24.14 -9.18
N GLY A 495 -0.87 22.86 -8.83
CA GLY A 495 0.34 22.10 -8.53
C GLY A 495 0.10 20.99 -7.52
N ILE A 496 1.18 20.34 -7.13
CA ILE A 496 1.18 19.26 -6.13
C ILE A 496 1.64 19.84 -4.80
N ALA A 497 0.72 19.97 -3.85
CA ALA A 497 1.07 20.34 -2.48
C ALA A 497 1.95 19.24 -1.85
N VAL A 498 3.04 19.63 -1.20
CA VAL A 498 4.02 18.72 -0.57
C VAL A 498 4.14 18.92 0.95
N SER A 499 3.65 20.05 1.48
CA SER A 499 3.61 20.35 2.91
C SER A 499 2.52 21.39 3.19
N PHE A 500 1.85 21.27 4.33
CA PHE A 500 0.84 22.22 4.81
C PHE A 500 1.13 22.63 6.25
N ASP A 501 1.14 23.92 6.55
CA ASP A 501 1.13 24.41 7.93
C ASP A 501 -0.29 24.83 8.32
N PHE A 502 -0.81 24.26 9.40
CA PHE A 502 -2.13 24.53 9.93
C PHE A 502 -2.11 25.16 11.32
N GLN A 503 -3.18 25.88 11.60
CA GLN A 503 -3.59 26.30 12.93
C GLN A 503 -4.65 25.34 13.48
N ALA A 504 -4.26 24.40 14.33
CA ALA A 504 -5.17 23.51 15.03
C ALA A 504 -5.92 24.26 16.16
N ALA A 505 -7.16 23.84 16.42
CA ALA A 505 -7.98 24.31 17.51
C ALA A 505 -7.77 23.46 18.77
N ARG A 506 -7.99 24.04 19.96
CA ARG A 506 -8.04 23.27 21.21
C ARG A 506 -9.40 22.60 21.34
N VAL A 507 -9.41 21.28 21.31
CA VAL A 507 -10.60 20.43 21.47
C VAL A 507 -10.20 19.27 22.38
N ALA A 508 -10.66 19.31 23.63
CA ALA A 508 -10.35 18.27 24.61
C ALA A 508 -11.24 17.03 24.41
N GLN A 509 -12.55 17.21 24.57
CA GLN A 509 -13.57 16.21 24.32
C GLN A 509 -14.77 16.86 23.64
N LEU A 510 -15.56 16.05 22.96
CA LEU A 510 -16.80 16.47 22.31
C LEU A 510 -17.95 15.53 22.63
N GLY A 511 -19.16 16.06 22.61
CA GLY A 511 -20.37 15.25 22.52
C GLY A 511 -20.56 14.75 21.10
N PHE A 512 -20.79 13.44 20.93
CA PHE A 512 -21.14 12.85 19.65
C PHE A 512 -22.44 12.05 19.77
N ALA A 513 -23.44 12.45 19.00
CA ALA A 513 -24.78 11.87 19.00
C ALA A 513 -25.06 11.15 17.68
N GLN A 514 -25.56 9.92 17.79
CA GLN A 514 -26.11 9.12 16.70
C GLN A 514 -27.58 8.88 17.00
N LEU A 515 -28.46 9.43 16.16
CA LEU A 515 -29.90 9.41 16.36
C LEU A 515 -30.55 8.80 15.12
N THR A 516 -31.59 8.00 15.32
CA THR A 516 -32.43 7.51 14.21
C THR A 516 -33.84 8.02 14.40
N PHE A 517 -34.36 8.76 13.43
CA PHE A 517 -35.73 9.29 13.44
C PHE A 517 -36.63 8.55 12.46
N ASP A 518 -37.92 8.48 12.79
CA ASP A 518 -38.97 8.19 11.82
C ASP A 518 -39.12 9.39 10.88
N ALA A 519 -38.72 9.21 9.62
CA ALA A 519 -38.80 10.22 8.58
C ALA A 519 -39.86 9.87 7.52
N THR A 520 -40.89 9.11 7.91
CA THR A 520 -42.02 8.78 7.03
C THR A 520 -42.74 10.05 6.54
N ASP A 521 -42.90 11.06 7.41
CA ASP A 521 -43.18 12.44 7.01
C ASP A 521 -41.88 13.11 6.53
N THR A 522 -41.42 12.73 5.34
CA THR A 522 -40.08 13.13 4.84
C THR A 522 -39.96 14.62 4.61
N ALA A 523 -40.97 15.27 4.03
CA ALA A 523 -40.96 16.71 3.80
C ALA A 523 -40.94 17.47 5.14
N GLY A 524 -41.85 17.12 6.06
CA GLY A 524 -41.88 17.76 7.36
C GLY A 524 -40.61 17.51 8.19
N PHE A 525 -39.98 16.34 8.08
CA PHE A 525 -38.68 16.08 8.69
C PHE A 525 -37.61 17.05 8.15
N ILE A 526 -37.50 17.20 6.83
CA ILE A 526 -36.49 18.07 6.21
C ILE A 526 -36.68 19.53 6.64
N GLU A 527 -37.92 20.04 6.66
CA GLU A 527 -38.22 21.41 7.10
C GLU A 527 -37.87 21.63 8.58
N ARG A 528 -38.26 20.71 9.46
CA ARG A 528 -37.99 20.80 10.90
C ARG A 528 -36.50 20.63 11.20
N TRP A 529 -35.80 19.76 10.47
CA TRP A 529 -34.35 19.60 10.55
C TRP A 529 -33.62 20.89 10.15
N GLY A 530 -34.00 21.50 9.03
CA GLY A 530 -33.43 22.76 8.57
C GLY A 530 -33.64 23.88 9.59
N THR A 531 -34.88 24.02 10.07
CA THR A 531 -35.23 25.01 11.09
C THR A 531 -34.47 24.78 12.40
N TYR A 532 -34.30 23.53 12.83
CA TYR A 532 -33.50 23.20 14.01
C TYR A 532 -32.05 23.64 13.84
N ILE A 533 -31.41 23.26 12.74
CA ILE A 533 -30.00 23.60 12.49
C ILE A 533 -29.79 25.10 12.40
N GLU A 534 -30.65 25.85 11.69
CA GLU A 534 -30.54 27.30 11.56
C GLU A 534 -30.71 28.04 12.91
N ASN A 535 -31.47 27.48 13.85
CA ASN A 535 -31.66 28.05 15.19
C ASN A 535 -30.69 27.48 16.24
N ALA A 536 -29.98 26.39 15.94
CA ALA A 536 -29.04 25.76 16.85
C ALA A 536 -27.77 26.62 17.01
N ASP A 537 -27.14 26.51 18.18
CA ASP A 537 -25.81 27.08 18.40
C ASP A 537 -24.83 26.54 17.35
N ARG A 538 -23.86 27.37 16.96
CA ARG A 538 -22.82 27.00 15.98
C ARG A 538 -21.97 25.81 16.45
N ALA A 539 -21.97 25.51 17.75
CA ALA A 539 -21.35 24.33 18.33
C ALA A 539 -21.97 23.01 17.87
N VAL A 540 -23.22 23.03 17.40
CA VAL A 540 -23.90 21.85 16.87
C VAL A 540 -23.68 21.74 15.37
N SER A 541 -22.99 20.69 14.94
CA SER A 541 -22.72 20.45 13.52
C SER A 541 -22.77 18.96 13.20
N GLY A 542 -23.18 18.61 11.98
CA GLY A 542 -23.22 17.22 11.54
C GLY A 542 -24.06 17.02 10.29
N GLU A 543 -24.86 15.96 10.26
CA GLU A 543 -25.57 15.55 9.05
C GLU A 543 -26.79 14.66 9.31
N ALA A 544 -27.70 14.66 8.35
CA ALA A 544 -28.82 13.74 8.26
C ALA A 544 -28.72 12.91 6.97
N ILE A 545 -28.75 11.59 7.10
CA ILE A 545 -28.78 10.63 5.98
C ILE A 545 -30.15 9.98 5.93
N LEU A 546 -30.86 10.18 4.82
CA LEU A 546 -32.18 9.59 4.58
C LEU A 546 -32.05 8.32 3.74
N ALA A 547 -32.69 7.25 4.20
CA ALA A 547 -32.73 5.96 3.52
C ALA A 547 -34.06 5.24 3.73
N SER A 548 -34.44 4.39 2.78
CA SER A 548 -35.63 3.55 2.90
C SER A 548 -35.48 2.53 4.02
N ALA A 549 -36.50 2.39 4.87
CA ALA A 549 -36.49 1.43 5.97
C ALA A 549 -36.83 0.00 5.52
N ARG A 550 -36.26 -1.00 6.21
CA ARG A 550 -36.68 -2.40 6.05
C ARG A 550 -38.08 -2.57 6.63
N GLY A 551 -39.08 -2.77 5.77
CA GLY A 551 -40.50 -2.94 6.17
C GLY A 551 -41.45 -1.85 5.64
N GLY A 552 -40.96 -0.88 4.87
CA GLY A 552 -41.73 0.26 4.39
C GLY A 552 -41.47 1.53 5.21
N GLY A 553 -41.72 2.71 4.63
CA GLY A 553 -41.41 4.01 5.24
C GLY A 553 -39.95 4.45 5.06
N ARG A 554 -39.56 5.52 5.74
CA ARG A 554 -38.23 6.15 5.61
C ARG A 554 -37.69 6.51 6.99
N THR A 555 -36.39 6.32 7.19
CA THR A 555 -35.70 6.76 8.40
C THR A 555 -34.66 7.82 8.06
N ALA A 556 -34.34 8.66 9.04
CA ALA A 556 -33.22 9.58 8.98
C ALA A 556 -32.22 9.21 10.07
N ARG A 557 -31.01 8.83 9.66
CA ARG A 557 -29.87 8.69 10.57
C ARG A 557 -29.19 10.04 10.70
N VAL A 558 -29.20 10.61 11.89
CA VAL A 558 -28.60 11.91 12.20
C VAL A 558 -27.33 11.68 13.02
N LEU A 559 -26.23 12.27 12.59
CA LEU A 559 -24.95 12.29 13.28
C LEU A 559 -24.66 13.74 13.65
N LEU A 560 -24.39 14.03 14.92
CA LEU A 560 -24.11 15.37 15.42
C LEU A 560 -22.91 15.38 16.35
N ALA A 561 -22.02 16.34 16.14
CA ALA A 561 -20.98 16.71 17.07
C ALA A 561 -21.37 18.02 17.78
N VAL A 562 -21.04 18.09 19.07
CA VAL A 562 -21.14 19.28 19.91
C VAL A 562 -19.75 19.54 20.48
N ASP A 563 -19.14 20.65 20.12
CA ASP A 563 -17.82 21.07 20.65
C ASP A 563 -17.97 21.60 22.09
N SER A 564 -18.19 20.67 23.01
CA SER A 564 -18.23 20.88 24.45
C SER A 564 -17.85 19.58 25.14
N ASP A 565 -17.09 19.69 26.23
CA ASP A 565 -16.77 18.60 27.15
C ASP A 565 -17.66 18.62 28.41
N ILE A 566 -18.63 19.53 28.48
CA ILE A 566 -19.56 19.70 29.61
C ILE A 566 -20.87 18.95 29.30
N PRO A 567 -21.20 17.86 30.01
CA PRO A 567 -22.38 17.04 29.73
C PRO A 567 -23.70 17.84 29.66
N ASP A 568 -23.89 18.78 30.58
CA ASP A 568 -25.13 19.57 30.63
C ASP A 568 -25.29 20.49 29.41
N GLN A 569 -24.19 21.06 28.91
CA GLN A 569 -24.20 21.87 27.68
C GLN A 569 -24.50 21.00 26.46
N ILE A 570 -23.89 19.81 26.38
CA ILE A 570 -24.16 18.85 25.29
C ILE A 570 -25.65 18.49 25.28
N VAL A 571 -26.23 18.19 26.45
CA VAL A 571 -27.66 17.88 26.56
C VAL A 571 -28.52 19.09 26.18
N GLU A 572 -28.19 20.29 26.65
CA GLU A 572 -28.92 21.52 26.31
C GLU A 572 -28.95 21.77 24.79
N HIS A 573 -27.80 21.60 24.11
CA HIS A 573 -27.69 21.78 22.67
C HIS A 573 -28.42 20.70 21.86
N LEU A 574 -28.43 19.46 22.35
CA LEU A 574 -29.09 18.35 21.67
C LEU A 574 -30.58 18.24 21.98
N GLN A 575 -31.06 18.69 23.15
CA GLN A 575 -32.44 18.51 23.58
C GLN A 575 -33.49 18.98 22.54
N PRO A 576 -33.35 20.14 21.86
CA PRO A 576 -34.34 20.61 20.89
C PRO A 576 -34.50 19.68 19.68
N ILE A 577 -33.48 18.86 19.34
CA ILE A 577 -33.57 17.93 18.20
C ILE A 577 -34.65 16.87 18.38
N THR A 578 -34.99 16.54 19.63
CA THR A 578 -36.01 15.54 19.94
C THR A 578 -37.40 15.93 19.43
N GLN A 579 -37.60 17.20 19.09
CA GLN A 579 -38.84 17.73 18.53
C GLN A 579 -38.90 17.67 17.00
N VAL A 580 -37.81 17.28 16.32
CA VAL A 580 -37.75 17.23 14.85
C VAL A 580 -38.64 16.11 14.30
N ALA A 581 -38.66 14.94 14.95
CA ALA A 581 -39.48 13.79 14.56
C ALA A 581 -39.50 12.74 15.69
N PRO A 582 -40.37 11.72 15.63
CA PRO A 582 -40.31 10.59 16.56
C PRO A 582 -38.94 9.90 16.50
N LEU A 583 -38.29 9.77 17.65
CA LEU A 583 -37.00 9.12 17.81
C LEU A 583 -37.20 7.59 17.91
N LEU A 584 -36.49 6.85 17.08
CA LEU A 584 -36.52 5.38 17.02
C LEU A 584 -35.34 4.75 17.75
N ASP A 585 -34.18 5.40 17.72
CA ASP A 585 -32.96 4.94 18.38
C ASP A 585 -32.05 6.12 18.72
N GLN A 586 -31.25 5.98 19.78
CA GLN A 586 -30.28 7.00 20.19
C GLN A 586 -29.05 6.42 20.89
N GLN A 587 -27.90 6.98 20.55
CA GLN A 587 -26.64 6.78 21.24
C GLN A 587 -25.90 8.11 21.32
N ILE A 588 -25.53 8.53 22.54
CA ILE A 588 -24.76 9.76 22.77
C ILE A 588 -23.55 9.38 23.61
N ALA A 589 -22.37 9.82 23.20
CA ALA A 589 -21.12 9.58 23.91
C ALA A 589 -20.31 10.88 23.99
N ILE A 590 -19.48 10.97 25.03
CA ILE A 590 -18.43 11.98 25.12
C ILE A 590 -17.12 11.27 24.82
N GLY A 591 -16.33 11.83 23.91
CA GLY A 591 -15.08 11.23 23.47
C GLY A 591 -14.11 12.24 22.90
N ARG A 592 -12.89 11.80 22.60
CA ARG A 592 -11.90 12.64 21.92
C ARG A 592 -12.16 12.68 20.42
N TYR A 593 -11.63 13.69 19.73
CA TYR A 593 -11.83 13.84 18.28
C TYR A 593 -11.28 12.65 17.47
N ASP A 594 -10.13 12.10 17.89
CA ASP A 594 -9.53 10.91 17.26
C ASP A 594 -10.39 9.66 17.40
N GLU A 595 -11.10 9.52 18.52
CA GLU A 595 -12.03 8.41 18.74
C GLU A 595 -13.24 8.52 17.81
N VAL A 596 -13.83 9.73 17.67
CA VAL A 596 -14.99 9.97 16.81
C VAL A 596 -14.64 9.78 15.33
N ILE A 597 -13.56 10.37 14.84
CA ILE A 597 -13.15 10.19 13.43
C ILE A 597 -12.70 8.76 13.15
N GLY A 598 -12.14 8.07 14.15
CA GLY A 598 -11.75 6.66 14.11
C GLY A 598 -12.93 5.69 14.03
N MET A 599 -14.16 6.11 14.35
CA MET A 599 -15.36 5.30 14.11
C MET A 599 -15.66 5.10 12.63
N PHE A 600 -15.16 6.01 11.77
CA PHE A 600 -15.45 6.06 10.34
C PHE A 600 -14.15 5.91 9.54
N VAL A 601 -13.44 4.81 9.74
CA VAL A 601 -12.26 4.45 8.93
C VAL A 601 -12.21 2.94 8.70
N THR A 602 -11.60 2.55 7.58
CA THR A 602 -11.21 1.18 7.32
C THR A 602 -9.75 1.14 6.88
N ASP A 603 -9.01 0.15 7.39
CA ASP A 603 -7.65 -0.13 6.91
C ASP A 603 -7.64 -1.00 5.64
N GLN A 604 -8.82 -1.42 5.18
CA GLN A 604 -8.93 -2.16 3.93
C GLN A 604 -8.62 -1.23 2.74
N PRO A 605 -7.87 -1.71 1.74
CA PRO A 605 -7.70 -0.98 0.49
C PRO A 605 -9.06 -0.65 -0.15
N GLN A 606 -9.12 0.47 -0.86
CA GLN A 606 -10.30 0.84 -1.63
C GLN A 606 -10.63 -0.23 -2.68
N GLN A 607 -11.91 -0.51 -2.88
CA GLN A 607 -12.41 -1.53 -3.81
C GLN A 607 -13.49 -0.99 -4.75
N GLY A 608 -13.56 0.34 -4.91
CA GLY A 608 -14.49 0.97 -5.83
C GLY A 608 -14.27 0.50 -7.27
N GLN A 609 -15.33 0.01 -7.90
CA GLN A 609 -15.35 -0.47 -9.29
C GLN A 609 -16.59 0.05 -10.05
N GLY A 610 -17.36 0.94 -9.43
CA GLY A 610 -18.60 1.47 -9.97
C GLY A 610 -18.40 2.77 -10.73
N GLU A 611 -19.48 3.22 -11.36
CA GLU A 611 -19.59 4.53 -11.98
C GLU A 611 -20.81 5.23 -11.36
N PRO A 612 -20.77 5.54 -10.05
CA PRO A 612 -21.94 6.09 -9.39
C PRO A 612 -22.28 7.46 -9.96
N VAL A 613 -23.57 7.66 -10.18
CA VAL A 613 -24.13 8.97 -10.48
C VAL A 613 -24.36 9.67 -9.15
N SER A 614 -23.63 10.76 -8.94
CA SER A 614 -23.82 11.66 -7.81
C SER A 614 -24.23 13.04 -8.29
N ARG A 615 -25.06 13.70 -7.48
CA ARG A 615 -25.39 15.12 -7.62
C ARG A 615 -25.22 15.75 -6.25
N SER A 616 -24.60 16.93 -6.23
CA SER A 616 -24.45 17.72 -5.01
C SER A 616 -24.77 19.18 -5.28
N GLY A 617 -25.13 19.89 -4.21
CA GLY A 617 -25.42 21.31 -4.25
C GLY A 617 -25.35 21.93 -2.86
N LEU A 618 -25.12 23.24 -2.83
CA LEU A 618 -25.16 24.05 -1.62
C LEU A 618 -26.48 24.83 -1.58
N ILE A 619 -27.10 24.93 -0.41
CA ILE A 619 -28.36 25.65 -0.23
C ILE A 619 -28.36 26.43 1.09
N GLY A 620 -28.88 27.66 1.05
CA GLY A 620 -29.00 28.52 2.23
C GLY A 620 -30.09 28.07 3.20
N HIS A 621 -31.22 27.57 2.69
CA HIS A 621 -32.38 27.20 3.49
C HIS A 621 -33.08 25.95 2.97
N LEU A 622 -33.49 25.06 3.87
CA LEU A 622 -34.34 23.90 3.53
C LEU A 622 -35.80 24.33 3.45
N SER A 623 -36.13 25.10 2.41
CA SER A 623 -37.48 25.62 2.19
C SER A 623 -38.52 24.50 2.04
N ARG A 624 -39.79 24.85 2.28
CA ARG A 624 -40.94 23.96 2.05
C ARG A 624 -40.95 23.34 0.65
N ASP A 625 -40.71 24.15 -0.38
CA ASP A 625 -40.68 23.66 -1.76
C ASP A 625 -39.57 22.64 -1.99
N PHE A 626 -38.37 22.90 -1.44
CA PHE A 626 -37.24 21.98 -1.50
C PHE A 626 -37.56 20.66 -0.76
N ALA A 627 -38.15 20.74 0.43
CA ALA A 627 -38.49 19.58 1.23
C ALA A 627 -39.53 18.68 0.53
N HIS A 628 -40.60 19.27 -0.01
CA HIS A 628 -41.60 18.52 -0.78
C HIS A 628 -41.03 17.93 -2.07
N ALA A 629 -40.20 18.69 -2.81
CA ALA A 629 -39.55 18.18 -4.01
C ALA A 629 -38.59 17.02 -3.69
N THR A 630 -37.84 17.13 -2.60
CA THR A 630 -36.92 16.08 -2.14
C THR A 630 -37.69 14.84 -1.70
N ALA A 631 -38.81 14.98 -0.97
CA ALA A 631 -39.64 13.85 -0.59
C ALA A 631 -40.15 13.09 -1.83
N ALA A 632 -40.71 13.81 -2.82
CA ALA A 632 -41.16 13.21 -4.08
C ALA A 632 -40.01 12.54 -4.85
N PHE A 633 -38.82 13.17 -4.86
CA PHE A 633 -37.61 12.59 -5.44
C PHE A 633 -37.21 11.29 -4.75
N LEU A 634 -37.20 11.23 -3.43
CA LEU A 634 -36.87 10.01 -2.69
C LEU A 634 -37.94 8.91 -2.83
N ASP A 635 -39.22 9.29 -2.95
CA ASP A 635 -40.33 8.34 -3.17
C ASP A 635 -40.30 7.70 -4.56
N SER A 636 -39.69 8.38 -5.54
CA SER A 636 -39.47 7.80 -6.88
C SER A 636 -38.52 6.59 -6.88
N GLY A 637 -37.74 6.41 -5.80
CA GLY A 637 -36.75 5.34 -5.67
C GLY A 637 -35.45 5.56 -6.45
N VAL A 638 -35.30 6.71 -7.11
CA VAL A 638 -34.11 7.07 -7.91
C VAL A 638 -32.84 7.14 -7.05
N SER A 639 -32.95 7.64 -5.82
CA SER A 639 -31.81 7.84 -4.91
C SER A 639 -31.93 6.90 -3.70
N PRO A 640 -31.19 5.77 -3.67
CA PRO A 640 -31.13 4.91 -2.49
C PRO A 640 -30.43 5.58 -1.28
N TRP A 641 -29.71 6.68 -1.50
CA TRP A 641 -28.99 7.40 -0.46
C TRP A 641 -29.05 8.91 -0.70
N PHE A 642 -29.38 9.67 0.34
CA PHE A 642 -29.47 11.12 0.30
C PHE A 642 -28.99 11.71 1.61
N GLN A 643 -28.12 12.72 1.54
CA GLN A 643 -27.46 13.34 2.69
C GLN A 643 -27.69 14.84 2.69
N ILE A 644 -27.98 15.37 3.88
CA ILE A 644 -28.03 16.79 4.19
C ILE A 644 -26.97 17.04 5.26
N ARG A 645 -25.84 17.62 4.87
CA ARG A 645 -24.78 18.02 5.80
C ARG A 645 -24.93 19.48 6.19
N THR A 646 -24.70 19.79 7.46
CA THR A 646 -24.71 21.16 7.97
C THR A 646 -23.41 21.86 7.59
N VAL A 647 -23.54 23.08 7.10
CA VAL A 647 -22.47 24.07 6.85
C VAL A 647 -22.88 25.33 7.60
N GLY A 648 -22.60 26.54 7.10
CA GLY A 648 -22.89 27.79 7.79
C GLY A 648 -22.02 28.01 9.03
N GLY A 649 -22.52 28.84 9.96
CA GLY A 649 -21.74 29.25 11.14
C GLY A 649 -20.46 29.99 10.75
N ALA A 650 -19.34 29.62 11.37
CA ALA A 650 -18.02 30.20 11.12
C ALA A 650 -17.55 30.10 9.66
N VAL A 651 -18.09 29.16 8.87
CA VAL A 651 -17.82 29.12 7.41
C VAL A 651 -18.27 30.40 6.72
N ALA A 652 -19.40 30.99 7.16
CA ALA A 652 -19.99 32.20 6.62
C ALA A 652 -19.36 33.50 7.16
N ASP A 653 -18.59 33.42 8.26
CA ASP A 653 -17.87 34.56 8.83
C ASP A 653 -16.70 35.01 7.92
N THR A 654 -16.19 34.11 7.08
CA THR A 654 -15.14 34.39 6.10
C THR A 654 -15.73 34.95 4.80
N PRO A 655 -15.21 36.07 4.26
CA PRO A 655 -15.69 36.61 2.98
C PRO A 655 -15.60 35.59 1.84
N ALA A 656 -16.60 35.58 0.95
CA ALA A 656 -16.71 34.62 -0.14
C ALA A 656 -15.53 34.66 -1.13
N ASP A 657 -14.82 35.78 -1.24
CA ASP A 657 -13.66 36.00 -2.08
C ASP A 657 -12.31 35.83 -1.34
N ALA A 658 -12.32 35.56 -0.03
CA ALA A 658 -11.09 35.37 0.75
C ALA A 658 -10.32 34.09 0.38
N THR A 659 -11.01 33.13 -0.25
CA THR A 659 -10.48 31.83 -0.68
C THR A 659 -11.13 31.42 -2.01
N ALA A 660 -10.60 30.42 -2.71
CA ALA A 660 -11.24 29.87 -3.91
C ALA A 660 -12.54 29.09 -3.64
N TYR A 661 -12.83 28.73 -2.38
CA TYR A 661 -14.12 28.15 -1.98
C TYR A 661 -15.23 29.23 -1.98
N GLY A 662 -16.19 29.09 -2.89
CA GLY A 662 -17.37 29.97 -2.99
C GLY A 662 -18.57 29.50 -2.14
N TRP A 663 -19.68 30.26 -2.21
CA TRP A 663 -20.98 29.92 -1.57
C TRP A 663 -20.88 29.72 -0.04
N ARG A 664 -20.09 30.56 0.64
CA ARG A 664 -19.89 30.52 2.10
C ARG A 664 -21.15 30.84 2.91
N ASP A 665 -22.15 31.47 2.29
CA ASP A 665 -23.46 31.80 2.86
C ASP A 665 -24.43 30.60 2.92
N ALA A 666 -24.07 29.45 2.35
CA ALA A 666 -24.90 28.25 2.42
C ALA A 666 -24.86 27.60 3.82
N ASN A 667 -26.03 27.24 4.35
CA ASN A 667 -26.16 26.50 5.61
C ASN A 667 -26.12 24.98 5.42
N PHE A 668 -26.33 24.47 4.19
CA PHE A 668 -26.42 23.04 3.94
C PHE A 668 -25.72 22.62 2.66
N SER A 669 -25.09 21.44 2.72
CA SER A 669 -24.58 20.70 1.57
C SER A 669 -25.46 19.47 1.36
N ILE A 670 -26.00 19.34 0.14
CA ILE A 670 -26.89 18.26 -0.26
C ILE A 670 -26.10 17.31 -1.16
N VAL A 671 -26.21 16.00 -0.91
CA VAL A 671 -25.63 14.97 -1.77
C VAL A 671 -26.67 13.87 -2.01
N ALA A 672 -26.90 13.54 -3.28
CA ALA A 672 -27.74 12.43 -3.71
C ALA A 672 -26.89 11.43 -4.51
N LEU A 673 -27.05 10.14 -4.23
CA LEU A 673 -26.45 9.04 -4.99
C LEU A 673 -27.59 8.21 -5.60
N GLY A 674 -27.63 8.10 -6.92
CA GLY A 674 -28.77 7.49 -7.63
C GLY A 674 -28.80 7.83 -9.11
N SER A 675 -29.54 7.02 -9.89
CA SER A 675 -29.57 7.04 -11.37
C SER A 675 -30.69 7.88 -11.95
#